data_AF-A0A844MYW6-F1
#
_entry.id   AF-A0A844MYW6-F1
#
_cell.length_a   1.000
_cell.length_b   1.000
_cell.length_c   1.000
_cell.angle_alpha   90.00
_cell.angle_beta   90.00
_cell.angle_gamma   90.00
#
_symmetry.space_group_name_H-M   'P 1'
#
loop_
_entity.id
_entity.type
_entity.pdbx_description
1 polymer ?
#
loop_
_entity_poly.entity_id
_entity_poly.type
_entity_poly.pdbx_seq_one_letter_code
_entity_poly.pdbx_strand_id
1 'polypeptide(L)'
;MKKQPDKLKFPSKYLRQSLVAVLLCSLLSATCSAKSASNNDTAQLPPRYTGLAPNSPFGLDFGYSDPKTIGAIAQDLGVKWVRGIQVEFDPWNGDPKILRDRINTLKSYGVSSLQTPFYPVDWKEKDKLGPPRNLDAYVQKFYNWVAATHDIMPYYEHWNEPWVDEWAWNGGTAEEYRDIIKRIWNKVKADYPNVNLIGGGSLAYNRDVMYAKGNDTGYADGSVNHAYAFPSLNTFHSVLMQLTIDKKFSKTQGRAGAWQTEFGTFRDMYSSNQDIWVARTIPSSYLIHMLAGYYAQRPVRAFWFNWSGHGMHDIANNDAAKDAYRTMTRVLEGTKIVEDVFPASKSMWGMVFQNDYSTDKRTRAALFVNAPFYGDIGNPWDPKGGSQAKGNIPSDEYSGTVSLGNSNIQVYDYRGNRINNLSKIPLNPVEVVYIIADMPPSQLKQILQNADFQLKNEIKVTALSLSGPVVKGRTIDIKIENVVNKPRSGTLAIAPPKGWTLSQKSISFENLQPGEQKIISFPIESFAVNNDNNYEISYSLSVKGKSSPQTGNWKIQSAYAPKKTITVDGNLQDWSDVIATSMGNGAYKFKVAWDSNNLYFAAEIADDKHAPFPPFDPSFAWFRENRVDGAKGDDNTDGLFINIDCTKNNPDDLLKGHVLYEKALAADVDYEFFASYSTGNNSELWRYRAPGTNHQGYYPTNATLNPPLMKMKASPSGESEGKIKFTRSGNKTIYEGAISLNTIPELKSELSRLKPGESYFPNLAWRVNGGNQGKKFWTIESGQWEEGGYGFVPQWLSGGLANGGRVISRWAFIN
;
A
#
# COMPACT_ATOMS: atom_id res chain seq x y z
N MET A 1 28.80 -68.57 -23.12
CA MET A 1 28.26 -69.63 -24.00
C MET A 1 27.24 -69.01 -24.94
N LYS A 2 27.43 -69.20 -26.26
CA LYS A 2 26.45 -69.34 -27.38
C LYS A 2 25.15 -68.52 -27.30
N LYS A 3 24.65 -67.83 -28.33
CA LYS A 3 24.91 -67.79 -29.78
C LYS A 3 24.02 -66.65 -30.36
N GLN A 4 24.54 -65.91 -31.34
CA GLN A 4 23.80 -65.21 -32.42
C GLN A 4 23.10 -66.27 -33.35
N PRO A 5 22.42 -65.96 -34.49
CA PRO A 5 21.79 -64.74 -35.02
C PRO A 5 20.46 -65.04 -35.83
N ASP A 6 20.05 -64.07 -36.67
CA ASP A 6 19.49 -64.22 -38.04
C ASP A 6 17.99 -64.05 -38.36
N LYS A 7 17.71 -62.88 -38.97
CA LYS A 7 17.18 -62.63 -40.33
C LYS A 7 16.21 -63.66 -40.95
N LEU A 8 15.07 -63.14 -41.39
CA LEU A 8 14.45 -63.53 -42.66
C LEU A 8 13.80 -62.31 -43.35
N LYS A 9 14.29 -62.00 -44.56
CA LYS A 9 13.61 -61.21 -45.60
C LYS A 9 12.85 -62.18 -46.51
N PHE A 10 11.70 -61.79 -47.08
CA PHE A 10 11.24 -61.91 -48.50
C PHE A 10 9.75 -61.43 -48.59
N PRO A 11 9.17 -61.13 -49.78
CA PRO A 11 8.61 -59.82 -50.14
C PRO A 11 7.19 -59.96 -50.77
N SER A 12 6.79 -59.00 -51.62
CA SER A 12 5.53 -58.89 -52.40
C SER A 12 4.35 -58.38 -51.57
N LYS A 13 3.97 -57.10 -51.62
CA LYS A 13 3.56 -56.25 -52.75
C LYS A 13 2.35 -56.85 -53.49
N TYR A 14 1.23 -56.16 -53.32
CA TYR A 14 -0.11 -56.33 -53.88
C TYR A 14 -1.03 -57.34 -53.19
N LEU A 15 -1.80 -56.85 -52.21
CA LEU A 15 -3.26 -56.85 -52.31
C LEU A 15 -3.89 -55.91 -51.24
N ARG A 16 -4.68 -54.95 -51.75
CA ARG A 16 -5.89 -54.35 -51.14
C ARG A 16 -5.73 -53.21 -50.12
N GLN A 17 -5.74 -52.02 -50.70
CA GLN A 17 -6.16 -50.71 -50.14
C GLN A 17 -7.63 -50.67 -49.68
N SER A 18 -8.12 -51.67 -48.94
CA SER A 18 -9.51 -51.65 -48.45
C SER A 18 -9.70 -52.19 -47.03
N LEU A 19 -8.62 -52.52 -46.30
CA LEU A 19 -8.70 -52.91 -44.89
C LEU A 19 -8.23 -51.83 -43.89
N VAL A 20 -7.52 -50.79 -44.36
CA VAL A 20 -6.99 -49.72 -43.47
C VAL A 20 -8.06 -48.67 -43.14
N ALA A 21 -9.08 -48.49 -43.99
CA ALA A 21 -10.19 -47.57 -43.71
C ALA A 21 -11.19 -48.11 -42.68
N VAL A 22 -11.34 -49.44 -42.56
CA VAL A 22 -12.28 -50.05 -41.61
C VAL A 22 -11.66 -50.26 -40.23
N LEU A 23 -10.33 -50.49 -40.15
CA LEU A 23 -9.63 -50.56 -38.86
C LEU A 23 -9.42 -49.18 -38.20
N LEU A 24 -9.30 -48.09 -38.99
CA LEU A 24 -9.26 -46.75 -38.42
C LEU A 24 -10.63 -46.27 -37.91
N CYS A 25 -11.73 -46.69 -38.53
CA CYS A 25 -13.08 -46.33 -38.04
C CYS A 25 -13.52 -47.11 -36.80
N SER A 26 -12.95 -48.30 -36.54
CA SER A 26 -13.26 -49.11 -35.34
C SER A 26 -12.35 -48.82 -34.14
N LEU A 27 -11.23 -48.11 -34.33
CA LEU A 27 -10.42 -47.51 -33.24
C LEU A 27 -10.86 -46.08 -32.87
N LEU A 28 -11.68 -45.42 -33.71
CA LEU A 28 -12.21 -44.08 -33.46
C LEU A 28 -13.64 -44.04 -32.90
N SER A 29 -14.30 -45.20 -32.75
CA SER A 29 -15.69 -45.30 -32.24
C SER A 29 -15.83 -46.05 -30.91
N ALA A 30 -14.72 -46.47 -30.28
CA ALA A 30 -14.70 -47.18 -29.00
C ALA A 30 -14.23 -46.35 -27.79
N THR A 31 -14.13 -45.02 -27.91
CA THR A 31 -13.83 -44.11 -26.77
C THR A 31 -14.99 -43.17 -26.43
N CYS A 32 -16.15 -43.35 -27.05
CA CYS A 32 -17.40 -42.70 -26.64
C CYS A 32 -18.40 -43.77 -26.18
N SER A 33 -18.92 -43.61 -24.97
CA SER A 33 -19.93 -44.44 -24.30
C SER A 33 -19.46 -45.76 -23.68
N ALA A 34 -18.86 -45.65 -22.49
CA ALA A 34 -19.15 -46.56 -21.39
C ALA A 34 -19.32 -45.76 -20.10
N LYS A 35 -20.58 -45.52 -19.71
CA LYS A 35 -20.95 -45.23 -18.33
C LYS A 35 -20.56 -46.45 -17.49
N SER A 36 -19.50 -46.34 -16.71
CA SER A 36 -19.40 -47.03 -15.42
C SER A 36 -19.34 -45.98 -14.34
N ALA A 37 -20.42 -45.89 -13.56
CA ALA A 37 -20.40 -45.22 -12.27
C ALA A 37 -19.33 -45.89 -11.40
N SER A 38 -18.20 -45.22 -11.23
CA SER A 38 -17.22 -45.56 -10.19
C SER A 38 -16.71 -44.25 -9.60
N ASN A 39 -17.11 -44.02 -8.35
CA ASN A 39 -16.73 -42.91 -7.48
C ASN A 39 -15.20 -42.77 -7.35
N ASN A 40 -14.58 -41.99 -8.25
CA ASN A 40 -13.23 -41.48 -8.10
C ASN A 40 -13.16 -40.06 -8.69
N ASP A 41 -13.84 -39.12 -8.02
CA ASP A 41 -13.67 -37.68 -8.19
C ASP A 41 -12.26 -37.26 -7.74
N THR A 42 -11.26 -37.52 -8.58
CA THR A 42 -9.96 -36.87 -8.44
C THR A 42 -10.18 -35.38 -8.75
N ALA A 43 -10.17 -34.57 -7.69
CA ALA A 43 -10.31 -33.13 -7.77
C ALA A 43 -9.22 -32.51 -8.64
N GLN A 44 -9.60 -32.16 -9.87
CA GLN A 44 -8.75 -31.37 -10.73
C GLN A 44 -9.13 -29.90 -10.60
N LEU A 45 -8.12 -29.04 -10.45
CA LEU A 45 -8.28 -27.61 -10.67
C LEU A 45 -8.95 -27.36 -12.04
N PRO A 46 -9.66 -26.24 -12.22
CA PRO A 46 -10.32 -25.89 -13.47
C PRO A 46 -9.38 -26.03 -14.68
N PRO A 47 -9.93 -26.24 -15.89
CA PRO A 47 -9.12 -26.18 -17.10
C PRO A 47 -8.48 -24.79 -17.22
N ARG A 48 -7.21 -24.73 -17.65
CA ARG A 48 -6.51 -23.47 -17.88
C ARG A 48 -7.15 -22.74 -19.06
N TYR A 49 -7.36 -21.43 -18.90
CA TYR A 49 -7.64 -20.54 -20.02
C TYR A 49 -6.36 -20.20 -20.80
N THR A 50 -6.31 -20.57 -22.07
CA THR A 50 -5.10 -20.47 -22.92
C THR A 50 -5.00 -19.16 -23.70
N GLY A 51 -6.12 -18.46 -23.92
CA GLY A 51 -6.14 -17.15 -24.57
C GLY A 51 -5.71 -16.01 -23.64
N LEU A 52 -5.85 -14.77 -24.11
CA LEU A 52 -5.71 -13.56 -23.30
C LEU A 52 -7.11 -13.03 -22.96
N ALA A 53 -7.54 -13.15 -21.70
CA ALA A 53 -8.86 -12.66 -21.33
C ALA A 53 -8.87 -11.13 -21.40
N PRO A 54 -9.99 -10.50 -21.80
CA PRO A 54 -10.15 -9.07 -21.69
C PRO A 54 -9.86 -8.61 -20.26
N ASN A 55 -8.99 -7.62 -20.11
CA ASN A 55 -8.59 -7.05 -18.82
C ASN A 55 -7.90 -8.04 -17.85
N SER A 56 -7.27 -9.11 -18.35
CA SER A 56 -6.49 -10.03 -17.50
C SER A 56 -5.47 -9.25 -16.65
N PRO A 57 -5.39 -9.49 -15.32
CA PRO A 57 -4.47 -8.79 -14.44
C PRO A 57 -3.10 -9.47 -14.32
N PHE A 58 -2.92 -10.67 -14.86
CA PHE A 58 -1.79 -11.56 -14.52
C PHE A 58 -0.55 -11.27 -15.36
N GLY A 59 0.32 -10.41 -14.86
CA GLY A 59 1.64 -10.11 -15.43
C GLY A 59 2.79 -10.71 -14.64
N LEU A 60 3.95 -10.89 -15.26
CA LEU A 60 5.18 -11.29 -14.57
C LEU A 60 6.36 -10.59 -15.25
N ASP A 61 7.26 -10.02 -14.45
CA ASP A 61 8.50 -9.45 -14.97
C ASP A 61 9.54 -10.55 -15.15
N PHE A 62 9.96 -10.77 -16.41
CA PHE A 62 10.99 -11.75 -16.77
C PHE A 62 12.36 -11.12 -17.01
N GLY A 63 12.51 -9.82 -16.73
CA GLY A 63 13.63 -9.01 -17.16
C GLY A 63 13.76 -8.97 -18.69
N TYR A 64 14.93 -8.56 -19.16
CA TYR A 64 15.27 -8.53 -20.59
C TYR A 64 15.61 -9.93 -21.11
N SER A 65 14.60 -10.78 -21.25
CA SER A 65 14.75 -12.16 -21.70
C SER A 65 14.20 -12.41 -23.12
N ASP A 66 14.68 -13.46 -23.79
CA ASP A 66 14.20 -13.89 -25.11
C ASP A 66 12.75 -14.45 -25.02
N PRO A 67 11.79 -13.90 -25.78
CA PRO A 67 10.42 -14.41 -25.93
C PRO A 67 10.28 -15.91 -26.17
N LYS A 68 11.21 -16.54 -26.90
CA LYS A 68 11.15 -17.98 -27.18
C LYS A 68 11.34 -18.81 -25.91
N THR A 69 12.20 -18.34 -25.01
CA THR A 69 12.47 -19.00 -23.74
C THR A 69 11.36 -18.71 -22.74
N ILE A 70 10.98 -17.44 -22.58
CA ILE A 70 10.00 -17.06 -21.56
C ILE A 70 8.56 -17.38 -21.96
N GLY A 71 8.24 -17.47 -23.25
CA GLY A 71 6.88 -17.74 -23.74
C GLY A 71 6.33 -19.08 -23.25
N ALA A 72 7.14 -20.14 -23.28
CA ALA A 72 6.73 -21.45 -22.76
C ALA A 72 6.54 -21.44 -21.24
N ILE A 73 7.40 -20.72 -20.50
CA ILE A 73 7.31 -20.57 -19.05
C ILE A 73 6.07 -19.76 -18.67
N ALA A 74 5.83 -18.64 -19.34
CA ALA A 74 4.66 -17.79 -19.16
C ALA A 74 3.38 -18.58 -19.42
N GLN A 75 3.32 -19.36 -20.50
CA GLN A 75 2.21 -20.24 -20.80
C GLN A 75 2.01 -21.32 -19.73
N ASP A 76 3.09 -21.91 -19.21
CA ASP A 76 3.05 -22.91 -18.13
C ASP A 76 2.60 -22.32 -16.79
N LEU A 77 2.90 -21.06 -16.49
CA LEU A 77 2.44 -20.39 -15.28
C LEU A 77 1.03 -19.80 -15.42
N GLY A 78 0.58 -19.53 -16.65
CA GLY A 78 -0.65 -18.81 -16.94
C GLY A 78 -0.50 -17.29 -16.94
N VAL A 79 0.73 -16.78 -17.11
CA VAL A 79 1.02 -15.35 -17.28
C VAL A 79 0.39 -14.87 -18.59
N LYS A 80 -0.15 -13.65 -18.56
CA LYS A 80 -0.84 -13.01 -19.69
C LYS A 80 -0.18 -11.71 -20.14
N TRP A 81 0.60 -11.10 -19.25
CA TRP A 81 1.37 -9.91 -19.55
C TRP A 81 2.83 -10.09 -19.18
N VAL A 82 3.72 -9.64 -20.06
CA VAL A 82 5.12 -9.45 -19.70
C VAL A 82 5.48 -7.98 -19.84
N ARG A 83 6.28 -7.51 -18.90
CA ARG A 83 6.96 -6.23 -18.99
C ARG A 83 8.39 -6.53 -19.35
N GLY A 84 8.95 -5.82 -20.33
CA GLY A 84 10.26 -6.21 -20.85
C GLY A 84 10.14 -7.08 -22.09
N ILE A 85 10.68 -6.62 -23.22
CA ILE A 85 11.11 -7.50 -24.30
C ILE A 85 12.55 -7.11 -24.60
N GLN A 86 13.49 -8.05 -24.47
CA GLN A 86 14.87 -7.78 -24.87
C GLN A 86 14.88 -7.38 -26.36
N VAL A 87 15.50 -6.26 -26.69
CA VAL A 87 15.90 -5.91 -28.06
C VAL A 87 17.40 -5.71 -27.95
N GLU A 88 18.20 -6.54 -28.61
CA GLU A 88 19.64 -6.71 -28.34
C GLU A 88 20.39 -5.37 -28.26
N PHE A 89 20.79 -5.04 -27.02
CA PHE A 89 21.82 -4.13 -26.49
C PHE A 89 22.03 -2.73 -27.05
N ASP A 90 21.25 -2.29 -28.03
CA ASP A 90 21.11 -0.87 -28.31
C ASP A 90 19.64 -0.51 -28.56
N PRO A 91 18.86 -0.21 -27.52
CA PRO A 91 17.47 0.23 -27.67
C PRO A 91 17.36 1.48 -28.57
N TRP A 92 18.42 2.28 -28.65
CA TRP A 92 18.51 3.45 -29.50
C TRP A 92 18.71 3.09 -30.97
N ASN A 93 19.47 2.02 -31.27
CA ASN A 93 19.75 1.57 -32.64
C ASN A 93 18.97 0.30 -33.05
N GLY A 94 18.13 -0.24 -32.18
CA GLY A 94 17.35 -1.45 -32.43
C GLY A 94 16.37 -1.30 -33.60
N ASP A 95 16.27 -2.36 -34.41
CA ASP A 95 15.33 -2.48 -35.54
C ASP A 95 13.91 -2.76 -35.02
N PRO A 96 12.93 -1.87 -35.26
CA PRO A 96 11.55 -2.09 -34.86
C PRO A 96 10.92 -3.37 -35.42
N LYS A 97 11.44 -3.95 -36.50
CA LYS A 97 11.01 -5.26 -37.03
C LYS A 97 11.32 -6.39 -36.07
N ILE A 98 12.49 -6.39 -35.44
CA ILE A 98 12.88 -7.40 -34.45
C ILE A 98 11.92 -7.35 -33.26
N LEU A 99 11.59 -6.15 -32.79
CA LEU A 99 10.61 -5.96 -31.72
C LEU A 99 9.23 -6.52 -32.12
N ARG A 100 8.77 -6.23 -33.34
CA ARG A 100 7.51 -6.76 -33.87
C ARG A 100 7.47 -8.29 -33.86
N ASP A 101 8.52 -8.95 -34.35
CA ASP A 101 8.62 -10.41 -34.39
C ASP A 101 8.65 -11.03 -32.99
N ARG A 102 9.33 -10.37 -32.05
CA ARG A 102 9.37 -10.76 -30.64
C ARG A 102 7.99 -10.66 -29.98
N ILE A 103 7.23 -9.59 -30.25
CA ILE A 103 5.84 -9.44 -29.77
C ILE A 103 4.96 -10.55 -30.36
N ASN A 104 5.07 -10.84 -31.67
CA ASN A 104 4.32 -11.91 -32.30
C ASN A 104 4.67 -13.29 -31.72
N THR A 105 5.93 -13.50 -31.35
CA THR A 105 6.37 -14.72 -30.67
C THR A 105 5.64 -14.89 -29.33
N LEU A 106 5.60 -13.85 -28.47
CA LEU A 106 4.84 -13.91 -27.21
C LEU A 106 3.35 -14.16 -27.43
N LYS A 107 2.75 -13.50 -28.43
CA LYS A 107 1.34 -13.69 -28.77
C LYS A 107 1.02 -15.14 -29.16
N SER A 108 1.95 -15.85 -29.80
CA SER A 108 1.78 -17.27 -30.13
C SER A 108 1.64 -18.17 -28.88
N TYR A 109 2.11 -17.71 -27.73
CA TYR A 109 1.94 -18.36 -26.43
C TYR A 109 0.71 -17.87 -25.64
N GLY A 110 -0.09 -16.94 -26.20
CA GLY A 110 -1.23 -16.33 -25.51
C GLY A 110 -0.83 -15.20 -24.54
N VAL A 111 0.34 -14.60 -24.76
CA VAL A 111 0.94 -13.58 -23.89
C VAL A 111 1.03 -12.24 -24.62
N SER A 112 0.65 -11.16 -23.95
CA SER A 112 0.80 -9.78 -24.44
C SER A 112 1.94 -9.07 -23.71
N SER A 113 2.36 -7.91 -24.22
CA SER A 113 3.45 -7.13 -23.66
C SER A 113 3.07 -5.68 -23.38
N LEU A 114 3.75 -5.12 -22.38
CA LEU A 114 3.94 -3.69 -22.22
C LEU A 114 5.31 -3.33 -22.80
N GLN A 115 5.40 -2.23 -23.57
CA GLN A 115 6.70 -1.72 -24.02
C GLN A 115 7.59 -1.41 -22.82
N THR A 116 8.86 -1.81 -22.89
CA THR A 116 9.85 -1.45 -21.87
C THR A 116 10.29 0.00 -22.04
N PRO A 117 10.43 0.76 -20.93
CA PRO A 117 11.21 1.99 -20.94
C PRO A 117 12.59 1.74 -21.55
N PHE A 118 13.02 2.58 -22.48
CA PHE A 118 14.35 2.49 -23.07
C PHE A 118 15.16 3.77 -22.84
N TYR A 119 16.43 3.59 -22.52
CA TYR A 119 17.39 4.66 -22.27
C TYR A 119 18.49 4.63 -23.33
N PRO A 120 18.63 5.66 -24.15
CA PRO A 120 19.77 5.76 -25.05
C PRO A 120 21.11 6.00 -24.36
N VAL A 121 22.13 5.63 -25.13
CA VAL A 121 23.47 5.28 -24.63
C VAL A 121 24.30 6.51 -24.25
N ASP A 122 24.02 7.67 -24.84
CA ASP A 122 24.73 8.93 -24.60
C ASP A 122 24.37 9.62 -23.26
N TRP A 123 23.55 8.97 -22.42
CA TRP A 123 22.87 9.60 -21.27
C TRP A 123 23.28 9.06 -19.89
N LYS A 124 24.22 8.12 -19.86
CA LYS A 124 24.69 7.52 -18.61
C LYS A 124 25.78 8.39 -17.99
N GLU A 125 25.49 9.04 -16.87
CA GLU A 125 26.53 9.58 -15.99
C GLU A 125 26.89 8.52 -14.95
N LYS A 126 27.99 7.78 -15.20
CA LYS A 126 28.40 6.61 -14.41
C LYS A 126 27.33 5.50 -14.42
N ASP A 127 26.54 5.36 -13.36
CA ASP A 127 25.47 4.37 -13.19
C ASP A 127 24.07 5.00 -13.11
N LYS A 128 23.96 6.32 -13.23
CA LYS A 128 22.68 7.04 -13.20
C LYS A 128 22.23 7.44 -14.60
N LEU A 129 20.91 7.46 -14.79
CA LEU A 129 20.22 7.90 -15.99
C LEU A 129 19.68 9.31 -15.74
N GLY A 130 19.86 10.21 -16.69
CA GLY A 130 19.32 11.58 -16.65
C GLY A 130 18.33 11.86 -17.79
N PRO A 131 17.77 13.08 -17.85
CA PRO A 131 16.90 13.49 -18.95
C PRO A 131 17.65 13.44 -20.30
N PRO A 132 16.94 13.19 -21.42
CA PRO A 132 17.53 13.21 -22.76
C PRO A 132 18.26 14.52 -23.07
N ARG A 133 19.52 14.46 -23.54
CA ARG A 133 20.24 15.65 -24.03
C ARG A 133 19.63 16.22 -25.30
N ASN A 134 19.11 15.36 -26.17
CA ASN A 134 18.37 15.73 -27.36
C ASN A 134 16.93 15.20 -27.27
N LEU A 135 16.06 16.05 -26.73
CA LEU A 135 14.66 15.72 -26.49
C LEU A 135 13.90 15.38 -27.77
N ASP A 136 14.14 16.12 -28.86
CA ASP A 136 13.43 15.89 -30.12
C ASP A 136 13.81 14.55 -30.76
N ALA A 137 15.09 14.17 -30.69
CA ALA A 137 15.53 12.85 -31.15
C ALA A 137 14.87 11.73 -30.34
N TYR A 138 14.75 11.89 -29.02
CA TYR A 138 14.06 10.90 -28.18
C TYR A 138 12.59 10.76 -28.53
N VAL A 139 11.88 11.88 -28.61
CA VAL A 139 10.45 11.92 -28.97
C VAL A 139 10.24 11.29 -30.35
N GLN A 140 11.13 11.54 -31.32
CA GLN A 140 11.08 10.90 -32.63
C GLN A 140 11.34 9.38 -32.56
N LYS A 141 12.30 8.92 -31.74
CA LYS A 141 12.56 7.49 -31.57
C LYS A 141 11.38 6.76 -30.94
N PHE A 142 10.79 7.34 -29.88
CA PHE A 142 9.59 6.81 -29.23
C PHE A 142 8.43 6.70 -30.23
N TYR A 143 8.20 7.75 -31.02
CA TYR A 143 7.22 7.72 -32.09
C TYR A 143 7.49 6.60 -33.11
N ASN A 144 8.73 6.40 -33.55
CA ASN A 144 9.08 5.34 -34.50
C ASN A 144 8.79 3.94 -33.96
N TRP A 145 8.98 3.73 -32.65
CA TRP A 145 8.63 2.46 -31.99
C TRP A 145 7.12 2.23 -32.00
N VAL A 146 6.35 3.26 -31.65
CA VAL A 146 4.88 3.21 -31.72
C VAL A 146 4.43 2.91 -33.15
N ALA A 147 4.92 3.66 -34.13
CA ALA A 147 4.56 3.51 -35.54
C ALA A 147 4.79 2.08 -36.07
N ALA A 148 5.82 1.38 -35.59
CA ALA A 148 6.13 0.03 -36.03
C ALA A 148 5.30 -1.08 -35.34
N THR A 149 4.69 -0.79 -34.18
CA THR A 149 4.13 -1.83 -33.30
C THR A 149 2.72 -1.57 -32.77
N HIS A 150 2.14 -0.38 -33.00
CA HIS A 150 0.88 0.05 -32.37
C HIS A 150 -0.31 -0.88 -32.61
N ASP A 151 -0.34 -1.56 -33.75
CA ASP A 151 -1.40 -2.48 -34.16
C ASP A 151 -1.33 -3.81 -33.41
N ILE A 152 -0.16 -4.17 -32.86
CA ILE A 152 0.05 -5.39 -32.10
C ILE A 152 0.35 -5.17 -30.61
N MET A 153 0.78 -3.97 -30.20
CA MET A 153 1.07 -3.62 -28.82
C MET A 153 0.53 -2.20 -28.56
N PRO A 154 -0.68 -2.05 -27.99
CA PRO A 154 -1.31 -0.73 -27.87
C PRO A 154 -0.94 0.02 -26.57
N TYR A 155 0.06 -0.45 -25.80
CA TYR A 155 0.41 0.09 -24.49
C TYR A 155 1.91 0.40 -24.40
N TYR A 156 2.23 1.65 -24.07
CA TYR A 156 3.61 2.15 -24.04
C TYR A 156 3.89 2.89 -22.74
N GLU A 157 4.86 2.40 -21.98
CA GLU A 157 5.32 2.99 -20.73
C GLU A 157 6.41 4.03 -21.02
N HIS A 158 6.19 5.26 -20.54
CA HIS A 158 7.17 6.32 -20.63
C HIS A 158 8.02 6.40 -19.36
N TRP A 159 9.25 5.92 -19.50
CA TRP A 159 10.30 5.97 -18.48
C TRP A 159 10.03 5.05 -17.26
N ASN A 160 11.07 4.49 -16.66
CA ASN A 160 10.95 3.76 -15.39
C ASN A 160 11.31 4.71 -14.25
N GLU A 161 10.47 4.83 -13.23
CA GLU A 161 10.89 5.49 -11.99
C GLU A 161 11.61 6.85 -12.16
N PRO A 162 11.04 7.84 -12.89
CA PRO A 162 11.69 9.11 -13.21
C PRO A 162 11.82 10.06 -12.00
N TRP A 163 12.19 9.54 -10.83
CA TRP A 163 12.34 10.30 -9.59
C TRP A 163 13.33 11.44 -9.76
N VAL A 164 12.86 12.66 -9.51
CA VAL A 164 13.59 13.91 -9.75
C VAL A 164 14.98 13.84 -9.12
N ASP A 165 16.01 13.94 -9.97
CA ASP A 165 17.41 13.93 -9.60
C ASP A 165 17.88 12.66 -8.85
N GLU A 166 17.22 11.52 -9.04
CA GLU A 166 17.68 10.22 -8.53
C GLU A 166 18.30 9.31 -9.62
N TRP A 167 18.29 7.99 -9.42
CA TRP A 167 19.00 7.03 -10.26
C TRP A 167 18.48 7.01 -11.71
N ALA A 168 17.17 7.21 -11.91
CA ALA A 168 16.53 7.13 -13.21
C ALA A 168 16.21 8.50 -13.84
N TRP A 169 16.34 9.62 -13.11
CA TRP A 169 16.13 10.98 -13.64
C TRP A 169 17.13 11.98 -13.05
N ASN A 170 18.39 11.56 -12.95
CA ASN A 170 19.51 12.31 -12.38
C ASN A 170 19.72 13.65 -13.09
N GLY A 171 19.79 14.73 -12.33
CA GLY A 171 19.91 16.09 -12.83
C GLY A 171 18.67 16.66 -13.52
N GLY A 172 17.61 15.86 -13.72
CA GLY A 172 16.36 16.31 -14.33
C GLY A 172 15.35 16.83 -13.31
N THR A 173 14.52 17.77 -13.76
CA THR A 173 13.46 18.43 -13.00
C THR A 173 12.09 17.78 -13.23
N ALA A 174 11.12 18.06 -12.35
CA ALA A 174 9.72 17.69 -12.54
C ALA A 174 9.10 18.32 -13.80
N GLU A 175 9.51 19.55 -14.14
CA GLU A 175 9.03 20.26 -15.33
C GLU A 175 9.52 19.61 -16.62
N GLU A 176 10.79 19.23 -16.69
CA GLU A 176 11.35 18.52 -17.86
C GLU A 176 10.64 17.18 -18.10
N TYR A 177 10.30 16.45 -17.03
CA TYR A 177 9.51 15.21 -17.17
C TYR A 177 8.09 15.48 -17.70
N ARG A 178 7.46 16.60 -17.32
CA ARG A 178 6.15 16.99 -17.89
C ARG A 178 6.26 17.43 -19.36
N ASP A 179 7.32 18.13 -19.75
CA ASP A 179 7.51 18.57 -21.14
C ASP A 179 7.70 17.37 -22.09
N ILE A 180 8.51 16.39 -21.70
CA ILE A 180 8.76 15.20 -22.53
C ILE A 180 7.47 14.39 -22.76
N ILE A 181 6.66 14.13 -21.71
CA ILE A 181 5.39 13.39 -21.87
C ILE A 181 4.41 14.17 -22.73
N LYS A 182 4.38 15.51 -22.62
CA LYS A 182 3.54 16.37 -23.46
C LYS A 182 3.95 16.31 -24.92
N ARG A 183 5.24 16.35 -25.23
CA ARG A 183 5.73 16.25 -26.62
C ARG A 183 5.44 14.89 -27.24
N ILE A 184 5.67 13.80 -26.48
CA ILE A 184 5.34 12.44 -26.92
C ILE A 184 3.84 12.33 -27.15
N TRP A 185 3.02 12.82 -26.23
CA TRP A 185 1.57 12.84 -26.36
C TRP A 185 1.13 13.52 -27.65
N ASN A 186 1.55 14.77 -27.87
CA ASN A 186 1.14 15.54 -29.03
C ASN A 186 1.54 14.88 -30.34
N LYS A 187 2.75 14.30 -30.40
CA LYS A 187 3.25 13.64 -31.60
C LYS A 187 2.57 12.29 -31.86
N VAL A 188 2.48 11.43 -30.85
CA VAL A 188 1.92 10.07 -31.01
C VAL A 188 0.41 10.11 -31.20
N LYS A 189 -0.30 10.94 -30.45
CA LYS A 189 -1.78 10.98 -30.50
C LYS A 189 -2.33 11.57 -31.79
N ALA A 190 -1.53 12.36 -32.52
CA ALA A 190 -1.90 12.88 -33.83
C ALA A 190 -2.16 11.74 -34.83
N ASP A 191 -1.28 10.73 -34.85
CA ASP A 191 -1.35 9.63 -35.82
C ASP A 191 -1.96 8.35 -35.23
N TYR A 192 -1.81 8.14 -33.93
CA TYR A 192 -2.21 6.91 -33.23
C TYR A 192 -3.07 7.20 -31.99
N PRO A 193 -4.27 7.81 -32.14
CA PRO A 193 -5.11 8.23 -31.00
C PRO A 193 -5.57 7.06 -30.09
N ASN A 194 -5.59 5.84 -30.62
CA ASN A 194 -6.00 4.64 -29.90
C ASN A 194 -4.87 3.97 -29.11
N VAL A 195 -3.62 4.37 -29.32
CA VAL A 195 -2.50 3.91 -28.49
C VAL A 195 -2.64 4.50 -27.10
N ASN A 196 -2.30 3.71 -26.08
CA ASN A 196 -2.27 4.14 -24.70
C ASN A 196 -0.83 4.46 -24.27
N LEU A 197 -0.62 5.72 -23.90
CA LEU A 197 0.61 6.24 -23.33
C LEU A 197 0.48 6.22 -21.81
N ILE A 198 1.42 5.57 -21.13
CA ILE A 198 1.36 5.34 -19.70
C ILE A 198 2.52 6.09 -19.07
N GLY A 199 2.24 7.01 -18.14
CA GLY A 199 3.29 7.72 -17.40
C GLY A 199 4.00 6.78 -16.42
N GLY A 200 5.33 6.91 -16.30
CA GLY A 200 6.16 6.14 -15.37
C GLY A 200 6.17 6.71 -13.95
N GLY A 201 6.56 5.89 -12.95
CA GLY A 201 6.77 6.32 -11.56
C GLY A 201 6.02 5.47 -10.52
N SER A 202 5.69 6.08 -9.38
CA SER A 202 4.75 5.54 -8.37
C SER A 202 3.57 6.47 -8.21
N LEU A 203 2.57 6.03 -7.47
CA LEU A 203 1.45 6.85 -7.05
C LEU A 203 1.87 8.23 -6.54
N ALA A 204 2.84 8.29 -5.61
CA ALA A 204 3.27 9.55 -4.99
C ALA A 204 3.84 10.50 -6.05
N TYR A 205 4.71 10.00 -6.93
CA TYR A 205 5.27 10.80 -8.01
C TYR A 205 4.25 11.19 -9.07
N ASN A 206 3.33 10.29 -9.44
CA ASN A 206 2.30 10.60 -10.42
C ASN A 206 1.41 11.74 -9.94
N ARG A 207 1.00 11.71 -8.67
CA ARG A 207 0.21 12.79 -8.08
C ARG A 207 1.00 14.09 -8.00
N ASP A 208 2.26 14.02 -7.56
CA ASP A 208 3.04 15.20 -7.22
C ASP A 208 3.77 15.84 -8.40
N VAL A 209 4.14 15.07 -9.43
CA VAL A 209 4.91 15.54 -10.59
C VAL A 209 4.08 15.50 -11.86
N MET A 210 3.49 14.35 -12.19
CA MET A 210 2.75 14.18 -13.46
C MET A 210 1.39 14.89 -13.46
N TYR A 211 0.71 14.92 -12.31
CA TYR A 211 -0.59 15.57 -12.09
C TYR A 211 -0.52 16.73 -11.09
N ALA A 212 0.65 17.37 -11.00
CA ALA A 212 0.94 18.51 -10.14
C ALA A 212 -0.09 19.66 -10.35
N LYS A 213 -0.78 20.09 -9.28
CA LYS A 213 -1.77 21.18 -9.34
C LYS A 213 -1.07 22.49 -9.75
N GLY A 214 -1.76 23.31 -10.54
CA GLY A 214 -1.23 24.59 -11.01
C GLY A 214 -0.28 24.49 -12.21
N ASN A 215 -0.01 23.28 -12.71
CA ASN A 215 0.81 23.03 -13.89
C ASN A 215 -0.05 22.51 -15.05
N ASP A 216 0.45 22.65 -16.29
CA ASP A 216 -0.13 21.99 -17.46
C ASP A 216 0.23 20.49 -17.45
N THR A 217 -0.76 19.65 -17.17
CA THR A 217 -0.56 18.24 -16.80
C THR A 217 -1.50 17.30 -17.55
N GLY A 218 -1.37 16.00 -17.28
CA GLY A 218 -2.36 15.01 -17.70
C GLY A 218 -2.07 14.31 -19.02
N TYR A 219 -0.93 14.56 -19.66
CA TYR A 219 -0.54 14.03 -20.98
C TYR A 219 -0.21 12.52 -20.98
N ALA A 220 -1.15 11.71 -20.50
CA ALA A 220 -1.12 10.26 -20.42
C ALA A 220 -2.55 9.67 -20.51
N ASP A 221 -2.66 8.38 -20.76
CA ASP A 221 -3.91 7.62 -20.73
C ASP A 221 -4.13 6.83 -19.44
N GLY A 222 -3.10 6.79 -18.61
CA GLY A 222 -3.02 6.12 -17.32
C GLY A 222 -1.59 6.21 -16.83
N SER A 223 -1.32 5.61 -15.69
CA SER A 223 0.01 5.65 -15.09
C SER A 223 0.47 4.31 -14.57
N VAL A 224 1.75 4.28 -14.22
CA VAL A 224 2.42 3.18 -13.55
C VAL A 224 2.48 3.41 -12.04
N ASN A 225 2.34 2.33 -11.26
CA ASN A 225 2.69 2.35 -9.84
C ASN A 225 3.55 1.13 -9.47
N HIS A 226 4.60 1.38 -8.68
CA HIS A 226 5.49 0.33 -8.16
C HIS A 226 5.12 0.00 -6.71
N ALA A 227 4.08 -0.81 -6.53
CA ALA A 227 3.46 -1.08 -5.23
C ALA A 227 4.21 -2.14 -4.40
N TYR A 228 5.52 -1.99 -4.20
CA TYR A 228 6.30 -2.87 -3.34
C TYR A 228 5.80 -2.80 -1.89
N ALA A 229 5.10 -3.84 -1.46
CA ALA A 229 4.56 -3.94 -0.12
C ALA A 229 4.20 -5.39 0.20
N PHE A 230 4.11 -5.68 1.50
CA PHE A 230 3.32 -6.82 1.97
C PHE A 230 1.85 -6.59 1.56
N PRO A 231 1.11 -7.61 1.09
CA PRO A 231 -0.29 -7.44 0.70
C PRO A 231 -1.10 -6.95 1.91
N SER A 232 -1.55 -5.69 1.84
CA SER A 232 -2.21 -5.03 2.95
C SER A 232 -3.19 -3.94 2.49
N LEU A 233 -3.75 -3.18 3.43
CA LEU A 233 -4.71 -2.11 3.13
C LEU A 233 -4.05 -0.99 2.30
N ASN A 234 -2.76 -0.75 2.52
CA ASN A 234 -1.94 0.16 1.73
C ASN A 234 -1.98 -0.21 0.23
N THR A 235 -1.76 -1.49 -0.11
CA THR A 235 -1.75 -1.94 -1.50
C THR A 235 -3.08 -1.62 -2.17
N PHE A 236 -4.20 -1.88 -1.50
CA PHE A 236 -5.53 -1.53 -2.02
C PHE A 236 -5.68 -0.03 -2.24
N HIS A 237 -5.32 0.77 -1.24
CA HIS A 237 -5.37 2.23 -1.32
C HIS A 237 -4.55 2.77 -2.49
N SER A 238 -3.29 2.33 -2.61
CA SER A 238 -2.39 2.90 -3.62
C SER A 238 -2.91 2.71 -5.04
N VAL A 239 -3.44 1.52 -5.33
CA VAL A 239 -3.99 1.17 -6.64
C VAL A 239 -5.29 1.93 -6.91
N LEU A 240 -6.21 1.99 -5.94
CA LEU A 240 -7.47 2.70 -6.11
C LEU A 240 -7.26 4.22 -6.23
N MET A 241 -6.34 4.78 -5.44
CA MET A 241 -5.94 6.17 -5.55
C MET A 241 -5.36 6.47 -6.92
N GLN A 242 -4.49 5.60 -7.44
CA GLN A 242 -3.94 5.75 -8.79
C GLN A 242 -5.03 5.78 -9.86
N LEU A 243 -5.96 4.82 -9.83
CA LEU A 243 -7.10 4.78 -10.75
C LEU A 243 -7.95 6.05 -10.66
N THR A 244 -8.08 6.61 -9.45
CA THR A 244 -8.85 7.83 -9.17
C THR A 244 -8.15 9.07 -9.71
N ILE A 245 -6.84 9.23 -9.50
CA ILE A 245 -6.08 10.36 -10.06
C ILE A 245 -6.00 10.28 -11.58
N ASP A 246 -5.81 9.08 -12.15
CA ASP A 246 -5.81 8.90 -13.61
C ASP A 246 -7.18 9.27 -14.20
N LYS A 247 -8.27 8.86 -13.56
CA LYS A 247 -9.63 9.25 -13.96
C LYS A 247 -9.84 10.77 -13.93
N LYS A 248 -9.31 11.43 -12.90
CA LYS A 248 -9.56 12.85 -12.64
C LYS A 248 -8.67 13.77 -13.49
N PHE A 249 -7.40 13.40 -13.70
CA PHE A 249 -6.38 14.33 -14.15
C PHE A 249 -5.73 13.99 -15.49
N SER A 250 -5.85 12.75 -15.99
CA SER A 250 -5.32 12.41 -17.32
C SER A 250 -6.24 12.89 -18.45
N LYS A 251 -5.68 13.16 -19.63
CA LYS A 251 -6.41 13.72 -20.80
C LYS A 251 -7.49 12.79 -21.34
N THR A 252 -7.36 11.48 -21.17
CA THR A 252 -8.38 10.50 -21.57
C THR A 252 -9.11 9.91 -20.38
N GLN A 253 -9.05 10.57 -19.21
CA GLN A 253 -9.71 10.16 -18.00
C GLN A 253 -9.36 8.71 -17.64
N GLY A 254 -8.09 8.29 -17.78
CA GLY A 254 -7.55 7.01 -17.33
C GLY A 254 -8.01 5.81 -18.13
N ARG A 255 -8.22 6.00 -19.45
CA ARG A 255 -8.65 4.97 -20.41
C ARG A 255 -7.79 3.70 -20.37
N ALA A 256 -6.50 3.81 -20.08
CA ALA A 256 -5.58 2.67 -20.04
C ALA A 256 -5.80 1.74 -18.83
N GLY A 257 -6.52 2.20 -17.81
CA GLY A 257 -6.54 1.57 -16.48
C GLY A 257 -5.23 1.77 -15.73
N ALA A 258 -5.02 1.00 -14.66
CA ALA A 258 -3.79 1.07 -13.86
C ALA A 258 -2.80 -0.03 -14.25
N TRP A 259 -1.52 0.34 -14.22
CA TRP A 259 -0.39 -0.53 -14.50
C TRP A 259 0.48 -0.66 -13.26
N GLN A 260 0.48 -1.83 -12.62
CA GLN A 260 1.33 -2.13 -11.47
C GLN A 260 2.54 -2.89 -11.98
N THR A 261 3.43 -2.19 -12.67
CA THR A 261 4.52 -2.78 -13.45
C THR A 261 5.58 -3.47 -12.61
N GLU A 262 5.66 -3.13 -11.33
CA GLU A 262 6.54 -3.78 -10.37
C GLU A 262 5.84 -3.84 -9.00
N PHE A 263 5.61 -5.06 -8.49
CA PHE A 263 5.23 -5.26 -7.10
C PHE A 263 5.67 -6.66 -6.63
N GLY A 264 5.88 -6.82 -5.33
CA GLY A 264 6.26 -8.11 -4.77
C GLY A 264 6.62 -8.00 -3.29
N THR A 265 6.77 -9.15 -2.64
CA THR A 265 7.25 -9.23 -1.26
C THR A 265 8.67 -9.78 -1.22
N PHE A 266 9.48 -9.31 -0.26
CA PHE A 266 10.89 -9.68 -0.17
C PHE A 266 11.06 -10.97 0.64
N ARG A 267 11.81 -11.94 0.11
CA ARG A 267 12.18 -13.19 0.80
C ARG A 267 12.82 -12.92 2.16
N ASP A 268 13.69 -11.91 2.23
CA ASP A 268 14.47 -11.57 3.42
C ASP A 268 13.68 -10.85 4.52
N MET A 269 12.41 -10.50 4.28
CA MET A 269 11.51 -10.05 5.36
C MET A 269 11.28 -11.16 6.40
N TYR A 270 11.52 -12.42 6.05
CA TYR A 270 11.14 -13.56 6.88
C TYR A 270 12.37 -14.29 7.41
N SER A 271 12.41 -14.53 8.73
CA SER A 271 13.48 -15.30 9.39
C SER A 271 13.39 -16.80 9.16
N SER A 272 12.25 -17.31 8.71
CA SER A 272 12.02 -18.73 8.44
C SER A 272 11.09 -18.92 7.24
N ASN A 273 11.27 -20.03 6.51
CA ASN A 273 10.40 -20.43 5.40
C ASN A 273 10.20 -19.33 4.33
N GLN A 274 11.28 -18.61 3.99
CA GLN A 274 11.25 -17.48 3.06
C GLN A 274 10.53 -17.79 1.74
N ASP A 275 10.78 -18.98 1.16
CA ASP A 275 10.15 -19.42 -0.09
C ASP A 275 8.64 -19.59 0.04
N ILE A 276 8.17 -20.05 1.20
CA ILE A 276 6.74 -20.22 1.48
C ILE A 276 6.06 -18.85 1.58
N TRP A 277 6.71 -17.86 2.18
CA TRP A 277 6.11 -16.52 2.31
C TRP A 277 5.91 -15.79 0.98
N VAL A 278 6.84 -15.94 0.04
CA VAL A 278 6.63 -15.47 -1.34
C VAL A 278 5.40 -16.14 -1.95
N ALA A 279 5.29 -17.47 -1.81
CA ALA A 279 4.15 -18.22 -2.34
C ALA A 279 2.80 -17.78 -1.73
N ARG A 280 2.77 -17.48 -0.42
CA ARG A 280 1.56 -17.01 0.29
C ARG A 280 1.06 -15.66 -0.21
N THR A 281 1.98 -14.75 -0.50
CA THR A 281 1.67 -13.35 -0.79
C THR A 281 1.31 -13.07 -2.24
N ILE A 282 1.74 -13.93 -3.18
CA ILE A 282 1.40 -13.81 -4.61
C ILE A 282 -0.13 -13.69 -4.79
N PRO A 283 -0.95 -14.69 -4.40
CA PRO A 283 -2.41 -14.62 -4.62
C PRO A 283 -3.11 -13.41 -4.02
N SER A 284 -2.86 -13.13 -2.75
CA SER A 284 -3.52 -12.03 -2.02
C SER A 284 -3.15 -10.67 -2.60
N SER A 285 -1.90 -10.50 -3.06
CA SER A 285 -1.48 -9.28 -3.76
C SER A 285 -2.29 -9.06 -5.04
N TYR A 286 -2.41 -10.06 -5.93
CA TYR A 286 -3.22 -9.92 -7.16
C TYR A 286 -4.69 -9.66 -6.87
N LEU A 287 -5.27 -10.36 -5.88
CA LEU A 287 -6.68 -10.17 -5.51
C LEU A 287 -6.96 -8.74 -5.05
N ILE A 288 -6.08 -8.14 -4.24
CA ILE A 288 -6.21 -6.74 -3.81
C ILE A 288 -6.19 -5.79 -5.02
N HIS A 289 -5.28 -6.00 -5.97
CA HIS A 289 -5.21 -5.24 -7.22
C HIS A 289 -6.48 -5.38 -8.06
N MET A 290 -6.98 -6.60 -8.22
CA MET A 290 -8.22 -6.88 -8.94
C MET A 290 -9.43 -6.20 -8.27
N LEU A 291 -9.49 -6.22 -6.93
CA LEU A 291 -10.56 -5.58 -6.19
C LEU A 291 -10.55 -4.05 -6.37
N ALA A 292 -9.38 -3.42 -6.38
CA ALA A 292 -9.28 -1.99 -6.67
C ALA A 292 -9.81 -1.68 -8.08
N GLY A 293 -9.48 -2.52 -9.07
CA GLY A 293 -10.03 -2.43 -10.43
C GLY A 293 -11.56 -2.59 -10.48
N TYR A 294 -12.11 -3.53 -9.70
CA TYR A 294 -13.56 -3.71 -9.55
C TYR A 294 -14.23 -2.45 -9.02
N TYR A 295 -13.74 -1.85 -7.93
CA TYR A 295 -14.33 -0.62 -7.39
C TYR A 295 -14.19 0.58 -8.33
N ALA A 296 -13.06 0.70 -9.03
CA ALA A 296 -12.84 1.76 -10.02
C ALA A 296 -13.58 1.52 -11.35
N GLN A 297 -14.14 0.32 -11.56
CA GLN A 297 -14.70 -0.16 -12.83
C GLN A 297 -13.71 -0.03 -13.99
N ARG A 298 -12.45 -0.42 -13.75
CA ARG A 298 -11.32 -0.25 -14.67
C ARG A 298 -10.36 -1.43 -14.62
N PRO A 299 -9.67 -1.73 -15.73
CA PRO A 299 -8.66 -2.78 -15.73
C PRO A 299 -7.47 -2.40 -14.85
N VAL A 300 -6.94 -3.40 -14.16
CA VAL A 300 -5.65 -3.35 -13.48
C VAL A 300 -4.79 -4.45 -14.08
N ARG A 301 -3.59 -4.11 -14.54
CA ARG A 301 -2.59 -5.08 -15.00
C ARG A 301 -1.45 -5.04 -14.03
N ALA A 302 -1.17 -6.18 -13.39
CA ALA A 302 -0.23 -6.24 -12.29
C ALA A 302 0.90 -7.22 -12.65
N PHE A 303 2.14 -6.81 -12.44
CA PHE A 303 3.33 -7.56 -12.79
C PHE A 303 4.10 -7.90 -11.53
N TRP A 304 4.10 -9.20 -11.17
CA TRP A 304 4.96 -9.65 -10.08
C TRP A 304 6.41 -9.39 -10.48
N PHE A 305 7.12 -8.63 -9.66
CA PHE A 305 8.55 -8.44 -9.78
C PHE A 305 9.17 -9.46 -8.82
N ASN A 306 9.82 -10.53 -9.27
CA ASN A 306 10.23 -10.86 -10.64
C ASN A 306 10.46 -12.38 -10.83
N TRP A 307 10.77 -12.80 -12.06
CA TRP A 307 11.14 -14.18 -12.39
C TRP A 307 12.50 -14.58 -11.81
N SER A 308 13.56 -13.83 -12.11
CA SER A 308 14.93 -14.11 -11.69
C SER A 308 15.83 -12.88 -11.75
N GLY A 309 16.92 -12.87 -10.98
CA GLY A 309 18.05 -11.93 -11.15
C GLY A 309 18.08 -10.79 -10.14
N HIS A 310 17.06 -10.67 -9.30
CA HIS A 310 17.03 -9.69 -8.21
C HIS A 310 17.06 -10.35 -6.83
N GLY A 311 16.99 -11.70 -6.76
CA GLY A 311 17.21 -12.53 -5.57
C GLY A 311 16.11 -12.44 -4.50
N MET A 312 15.53 -11.27 -4.32
CA MET A 312 14.63 -10.94 -3.22
C MET A 312 13.17 -11.30 -3.51
N HIS A 313 12.77 -11.44 -4.76
CA HIS A 313 11.39 -11.76 -5.17
C HIS A 313 11.27 -12.91 -6.16
N ASP A 314 12.42 -13.46 -6.57
CA ASP A 314 12.56 -14.39 -7.68
C ASP A 314 11.70 -15.65 -7.47
N ILE A 315 10.87 -15.97 -8.47
CA ILE A 315 10.05 -17.19 -8.46
C ILE A 315 10.68 -18.36 -9.23
N ALA A 316 11.71 -18.13 -10.06
CA ALA A 316 12.29 -19.16 -10.94
C ALA A 316 12.71 -20.43 -10.17
N ASN A 317 13.38 -20.22 -9.03
CA ASN A 317 13.92 -21.28 -8.17
C ASN A 317 13.02 -21.57 -6.95
N ASN A 318 11.77 -21.12 -6.94
CA ASN A 318 10.83 -21.33 -5.85
C ASN A 318 9.59 -22.09 -6.35
N ASP A 319 9.57 -23.41 -6.12
CA ASP A 319 8.46 -24.27 -6.57
C ASP A 319 7.13 -23.93 -5.90
N ALA A 320 7.15 -23.56 -4.62
CA ALA A 320 5.93 -23.16 -3.92
C ALA A 320 5.31 -21.89 -4.54
N ALA A 321 6.14 -20.91 -4.92
CA ALA A 321 5.68 -19.71 -5.61
C ALA A 321 5.13 -20.00 -7.00
N LYS A 322 5.79 -20.89 -7.76
CA LYS A 322 5.28 -21.35 -9.06
C LYS A 322 3.94 -22.08 -8.91
N ASP A 323 3.78 -22.93 -7.92
CA ASP A 323 2.51 -23.62 -7.62
C ASP A 323 1.39 -22.63 -7.28
N ALA A 324 1.70 -21.62 -6.45
CA ALA A 324 0.74 -20.59 -6.07
C ALA A 324 0.30 -19.74 -7.27
N TYR A 325 1.25 -19.31 -8.11
CA TYR A 325 0.96 -18.55 -9.33
C TYR A 325 0.13 -19.38 -10.31
N ARG A 326 0.51 -20.64 -10.56
CA ARG A 326 -0.23 -21.57 -11.44
C ARG A 326 -1.65 -21.80 -10.93
N THR A 327 -1.82 -21.97 -9.62
CA THR A 327 -3.14 -22.20 -9.01
C THR A 327 -4.01 -20.96 -9.19
N MET A 328 -3.51 -19.79 -8.82
CA MET A 328 -4.22 -18.52 -8.96
C MET A 328 -4.72 -18.28 -10.39
N THR A 329 -3.83 -18.34 -11.38
CA THR A 329 -4.20 -18.09 -12.78
C THR A 329 -5.16 -19.15 -13.30
N ARG A 330 -5.01 -20.41 -12.90
CA ARG A 330 -5.90 -21.49 -13.32
C ARG A 330 -7.30 -21.37 -12.72
N VAL A 331 -7.42 -20.80 -11.52
CA VAL A 331 -8.71 -20.56 -10.86
C VAL A 331 -9.38 -19.28 -11.36
N LEU A 332 -8.61 -18.21 -11.58
CA LEU A 332 -9.14 -16.84 -11.74
C LEU A 332 -9.02 -16.24 -13.15
N GLU A 333 -8.15 -16.73 -14.04
CA GLU A 333 -8.06 -16.21 -15.41
C GLU A 333 -9.36 -16.45 -16.18
N GLY A 334 -9.82 -15.41 -16.89
CA GLY A 334 -11.11 -15.43 -17.59
C GLY A 334 -12.32 -15.24 -16.67
N THR A 335 -12.10 -14.84 -15.41
CA THR A 335 -13.17 -14.49 -14.48
C THR A 335 -13.21 -12.98 -14.21
N LYS A 336 -14.35 -12.47 -13.75
CA LYS A 336 -14.52 -11.10 -13.26
C LYS A 336 -15.09 -11.11 -11.85
N ILE A 337 -14.66 -10.18 -11.02
CA ILE A 337 -15.30 -9.95 -9.71
C ILE A 337 -16.73 -9.44 -9.95
N VAL A 338 -17.68 -10.03 -9.25
CA VAL A 338 -19.08 -9.58 -9.23
C VAL A 338 -19.53 -9.14 -7.84
N GLU A 339 -18.76 -9.43 -6.80
CA GLU A 339 -19.08 -9.03 -5.43
C GLU A 339 -17.82 -8.98 -4.54
N ASP A 340 -17.79 -7.98 -3.65
CA ASP A 340 -16.99 -7.97 -2.40
C ASP A 340 -17.90 -8.39 -1.23
N VAL A 341 -17.60 -9.52 -0.61
CA VAL A 341 -18.47 -10.15 0.39
C VAL A 341 -18.35 -9.49 1.76
N PHE A 342 -17.18 -8.92 2.09
CA PHE A 342 -16.88 -8.40 3.43
C PHE A 342 -16.37 -6.95 3.41
N PRO A 343 -17.12 -6.00 2.82
CA PRO A 343 -16.68 -4.62 2.71
C PRO A 343 -16.54 -3.91 4.07
N ALA A 344 -17.30 -4.35 5.09
CA ALA A 344 -17.27 -3.78 6.44
C ALA A 344 -16.22 -4.42 7.37
N SER A 345 -15.64 -5.58 7.02
CA SER A 345 -14.66 -6.26 7.87
C SER A 345 -13.25 -5.71 7.61
N LYS A 346 -12.50 -5.35 8.66
CA LYS A 346 -11.08 -4.98 8.53
C LYS A 346 -10.12 -6.17 8.40
N SER A 347 -10.49 -7.35 8.90
CA SER A 347 -9.59 -8.51 8.90
C SER A 347 -9.81 -9.47 7.73
N MET A 348 -10.89 -9.32 6.94
CA MET A 348 -11.27 -10.33 5.94
C MET A 348 -11.48 -9.72 4.55
N TRP A 349 -11.14 -10.51 3.55
CA TRP A 349 -11.38 -10.21 2.15
C TRP A 349 -12.04 -11.43 1.49
N GLY A 350 -13.17 -11.20 0.83
CA GLY A 350 -13.93 -12.23 0.15
C GLY A 350 -14.41 -11.71 -1.18
N MET A 351 -14.07 -12.38 -2.26
CA MET A 351 -14.43 -11.96 -3.62
C MET A 351 -15.17 -13.11 -4.29
N VAL A 352 -16.32 -12.82 -4.89
CA VAL A 352 -17.03 -13.78 -5.76
C VAL A 352 -16.79 -13.39 -7.20
N PHE A 353 -16.51 -14.38 -8.02
CA PHE A 353 -16.23 -14.21 -9.43
C PHE A 353 -17.24 -14.96 -10.30
N GLN A 354 -17.63 -14.29 -11.38
CA GLN A 354 -18.31 -14.92 -12.49
C GLN A 354 -17.29 -15.32 -13.56
N ASN A 355 -17.46 -16.51 -14.10
CA ASN A 355 -16.63 -17.02 -15.17
C ASN A 355 -17.24 -16.68 -16.52
N ASP A 356 -16.60 -15.76 -17.24
CA ASP A 356 -17.09 -15.29 -18.54
C ASP A 356 -16.45 -16.05 -19.71
N TYR A 357 -15.26 -16.65 -19.51
CA TYR A 357 -14.43 -17.14 -20.63
C TYR A 357 -13.93 -18.58 -20.49
N SER A 358 -13.99 -19.22 -19.31
CA SER A 358 -13.58 -20.62 -19.18
C SER A 358 -14.66 -21.59 -19.65
N THR A 359 -14.23 -22.77 -20.09
CA THR A 359 -15.11 -23.81 -20.62
C THR A 359 -16.01 -24.46 -19.56
N ASP A 360 -15.69 -24.35 -18.26
CA ASP A 360 -16.47 -25.03 -17.22
C ASP A 360 -17.65 -24.20 -16.67
N LYS A 361 -17.69 -22.89 -16.93
CA LYS A 361 -18.74 -21.93 -16.49
C LYS A 361 -19.06 -21.94 -14.99
N ARG A 362 -18.24 -22.59 -14.15
CA ARG A 362 -18.46 -22.70 -12.72
C ARG A 362 -18.18 -21.35 -12.04
N THR A 363 -18.85 -21.04 -10.95
CA THR A 363 -18.58 -19.83 -10.15
C THR A 363 -17.30 -20.03 -9.31
N ARG A 364 -16.60 -18.93 -8.99
CA ARG A 364 -15.42 -18.94 -8.12
C ARG A 364 -15.59 -18.00 -6.95
N ALA A 365 -14.86 -18.26 -5.88
CA ALA A 365 -14.55 -17.26 -4.87
C ALA A 365 -13.10 -17.40 -4.39
N ALA A 366 -12.59 -16.31 -3.85
CA ALA A 366 -11.34 -16.27 -3.12
C ALA A 366 -11.58 -15.62 -1.77
N LEU A 367 -11.02 -16.22 -0.72
CA LEU A 367 -11.14 -15.79 0.66
C LEU A 367 -9.76 -15.73 1.29
N PHE A 368 -9.44 -14.65 2.01
CA PHE A 368 -8.28 -14.61 2.89
C PHE A 368 -8.52 -13.66 4.06
N VAL A 369 -7.73 -13.86 5.12
CA VAL A 369 -7.65 -12.91 6.23
C VAL A 369 -6.41 -12.05 6.06
N ASN A 370 -6.54 -10.75 6.28
CA ASN A 370 -5.41 -9.85 6.32
C ASN A 370 -4.70 -9.95 7.67
N ALA A 371 -3.46 -9.46 7.75
CA ALA A 371 -2.82 -9.15 9.02
C ALA A 371 -2.09 -7.82 8.93
N PRO A 372 -2.09 -7.01 10.00
CA PRO A 372 -1.19 -5.88 10.07
C PRO A 372 0.26 -6.35 9.94
N PHE A 373 1.02 -5.66 9.10
CA PHE A 373 2.45 -5.85 9.00
C PHE A 373 3.15 -4.75 9.80
N TYR A 374 3.62 -5.10 11.00
CA TYR A 374 4.30 -4.17 11.92
C TYR A 374 5.79 -3.99 11.65
N GLY A 375 6.34 -4.67 10.64
CA GLY A 375 7.76 -4.57 10.26
C GLY A 375 8.05 -3.39 9.33
N ASP A 376 9.32 -2.97 9.27
CA ASP A 376 9.81 -2.00 8.29
C ASP A 376 10.36 -2.72 7.06
N ILE A 377 9.69 -2.59 5.92
CA ILE A 377 10.10 -3.22 4.66
C ILE A 377 11.50 -2.74 4.22
N GLY A 378 11.96 -1.57 4.73
CA GLY A 378 13.28 -1.01 4.46
C GLY A 378 13.51 -0.63 3.00
N ASN A 379 14.67 -0.03 2.69
CA ASN A 379 15.11 0.14 1.31
C ASN A 379 15.68 -1.19 0.79
N PRO A 380 15.04 -1.85 -0.19
CA PRO A 380 15.49 -3.15 -0.66
C PRO A 380 16.81 -3.12 -1.43
N TRP A 381 17.28 -1.93 -1.81
CA TRP A 381 18.49 -1.75 -2.61
C TRP A 381 19.75 -1.46 -1.79
N ASP A 382 19.65 -1.43 -0.45
CA ASP A 382 20.81 -1.29 0.43
C ASP A 382 21.27 -2.66 0.97
N PRO A 383 22.34 -3.27 0.41
CA PRO A 383 22.86 -4.56 0.89
C PRO A 383 23.49 -4.49 2.30
N LYS A 384 23.75 -3.28 2.84
CA LYS A 384 24.27 -3.06 4.20
C LYS A 384 23.19 -2.58 5.17
N GLY A 385 22.27 -1.76 4.70
CA GLY A 385 21.01 -1.42 5.34
C GLY A 385 19.97 -2.49 5.05
N GLY A 386 20.24 -3.72 5.52
CA GLY A 386 19.29 -4.82 5.35
C GLY A 386 17.89 -4.37 5.74
N SER A 387 16.85 -4.88 5.07
CA SER A 387 15.48 -4.56 5.45
C SER A 387 15.37 -4.65 6.98
N GLN A 388 14.96 -3.56 7.63
CA GLN A 388 14.75 -3.59 9.07
C GLN A 388 13.62 -4.57 9.44
N ALA A 389 12.95 -5.15 8.43
CA ALA A 389 12.04 -6.28 8.47
C ALA A 389 12.73 -7.63 8.73
N LYS A 390 14.06 -7.77 8.70
CA LYS A 390 14.73 -9.05 8.99
C LYS A 390 14.24 -9.63 10.32
N GLY A 391 13.38 -10.65 10.23
CA GLY A 391 12.85 -11.39 11.37
C GLY A 391 11.45 -11.01 11.85
N ASN A 392 10.77 -10.06 11.20
CA ASN A 392 9.39 -9.71 11.53
C ASN A 392 8.40 -10.52 10.69
N ILE A 393 7.75 -11.49 11.33
CA ILE A 393 6.64 -12.24 10.73
C ILE A 393 5.36 -11.39 10.84
N PRO A 394 4.50 -11.34 9.81
CA PRO A 394 3.19 -10.72 9.91
C PRO A 394 2.42 -11.22 11.13
N SER A 395 1.64 -10.33 11.77
CA SER A 395 0.86 -10.69 12.95
C SER A 395 -0.05 -11.89 12.65
N ASP A 396 -0.14 -12.84 13.57
CA ASP A 396 -1.07 -13.95 13.47
C ASP A 396 -2.41 -13.66 14.18
N GLU A 397 -2.65 -12.40 14.56
CA GLU A 397 -3.81 -11.95 15.35
C GLU A 397 -5.17 -12.32 14.73
N TYR A 398 -5.24 -12.39 13.40
CA TYR A 398 -6.45 -12.75 12.66
C TYR A 398 -6.39 -14.15 12.05
N SER A 399 -5.42 -14.97 12.44
CA SER A 399 -5.42 -16.39 12.10
C SER A 399 -6.58 -17.12 12.79
N GLY A 400 -7.01 -18.24 12.22
CA GLY A 400 -8.10 -19.03 12.76
C GLY A 400 -8.63 -20.04 11.76
N THR A 401 -9.94 -20.26 11.78
CA THR A 401 -10.61 -21.17 10.86
C THR A 401 -11.93 -20.60 10.36
N VAL A 402 -12.36 -21.03 9.18
CA VAL A 402 -13.72 -20.81 8.69
C VAL A 402 -14.44 -22.13 8.47
N SER A 403 -15.70 -22.16 8.86
CA SER A 403 -16.63 -23.24 8.51
C SER A 403 -17.48 -22.81 7.32
N LEU A 404 -17.37 -23.53 6.22
CA LEU A 404 -18.30 -23.44 5.10
C LEU A 404 -19.23 -24.65 5.23
N GLY A 405 -20.54 -24.41 5.31
CA GLY A 405 -21.53 -25.49 5.46
C GLY A 405 -21.41 -26.56 4.35
N ASN A 406 -22.00 -27.73 4.55
CA ASN A 406 -21.95 -28.82 3.58
C ASN A 406 -22.70 -28.41 2.30
N SER A 407 -21.96 -28.05 1.25
CA SER A 407 -22.46 -27.49 0.01
C SER A 407 -21.69 -28.08 -1.17
N ASN A 408 -22.28 -28.02 -2.37
CA ASN A 408 -21.66 -28.45 -3.64
C ASN A 408 -20.52 -27.50 -4.05
N ILE A 409 -19.49 -27.44 -3.22
CA ILE A 409 -18.30 -26.61 -3.38
C ILE A 409 -17.04 -27.47 -3.28
N GLN A 410 -16.01 -27.04 -4.00
CA GLN A 410 -14.67 -27.58 -3.91
C GLN A 410 -13.77 -26.47 -3.37
N VAL A 411 -12.98 -26.79 -2.35
CA VAL A 411 -12.12 -25.81 -1.67
C VAL A 411 -10.66 -26.21 -1.84
N TYR A 412 -9.81 -25.24 -2.12
CA TYR A 412 -8.38 -25.43 -2.34
C TYR A 412 -7.58 -24.38 -1.58
N ASP A 413 -6.39 -24.75 -1.13
CA ASP A 413 -5.41 -23.78 -0.62
C ASP A 413 -4.77 -22.97 -1.76
N TYR A 414 -3.93 -22.01 -1.39
CA TYR A 414 -3.26 -21.11 -2.32
C TYR A 414 -2.32 -21.84 -3.31
N ARG A 415 -1.92 -23.08 -3.03
CA ARG A 415 -1.06 -23.93 -3.88
C ARG A 415 -1.85 -24.98 -4.67
N GLY A 416 -3.18 -25.00 -4.54
CA GLY A 416 -4.06 -25.88 -5.29
C GLY A 416 -4.28 -27.24 -4.64
N ASN A 417 -3.90 -27.43 -3.37
CA ASN A 417 -4.22 -28.65 -2.62
C ASN A 417 -5.67 -28.61 -2.18
N ARG A 418 -6.42 -29.70 -2.39
CA ARG A 418 -7.83 -29.79 -1.98
C ARG A 418 -7.96 -29.83 -0.46
N ILE A 419 -8.88 -29.02 0.08
CA ILE A 419 -9.27 -29.01 1.48
C ILE A 419 -10.60 -29.77 1.62
N ASN A 420 -10.56 -30.95 2.24
CA ASN A 420 -11.75 -31.80 2.40
C ASN A 420 -12.57 -31.50 3.65
N ASN A 421 -11.93 -30.96 4.70
CA ASN A 421 -12.61 -30.66 5.95
C ASN A 421 -13.22 -29.24 5.91
N LEU A 422 -14.43 -29.13 5.35
CA LEU A 422 -15.11 -27.85 5.16
C LEU A 422 -15.62 -27.20 6.46
N SER A 423 -15.70 -27.95 7.56
CA SER A 423 -16.06 -27.41 8.89
C SER A 423 -14.89 -26.77 9.63
N LYS A 424 -13.67 -26.87 9.09
CA LYS A 424 -12.48 -26.31 9.74
C LYS A 424 -11.39 -26.00 8.71
N ILE A 425 -11.70 -25.09 7.80
CA ILE A 425 -10.73 -24.62 6.80
C ILE A 425 -9.75 -23.67 7.51
N PRO A 426 -8.44 -23.92 7.45
CA PRO A 426 -7.46 -23.05 8.09
C PRO A 426 -7.42 -21.68 7.40
N LEU A 427 -7.36 -20.63 8.20
CA LEU A 427 -7.14 -19.26 7.76
C LEU A 427 -5.86 -18.75 8.42
N ASN A 428 -4.79 -18.69 7.64
CA ASN A 428 -3.60 -17.96 8.01
C ASN A 428 -3.59 -16.60 7.30
N PRO A 429 -2.98 -15.57 7.90
CA PRO A 429 -2.79 -14.28 7.25
C PRO A 429 -2.26 -14.43 5.84
N VAL A 430 -2.89 -13.70 4.92
CA VAL A 430 -2.57 -13.55 3.49
C VAL A 430 -2.59 -14.83 2.66
N GLU A 431 -2.82 -16.00 3.27
CA GLU A 431 -3.06 -17.26 2.58
C GLU A 431 -4.47 -17.26 1.97
N VAL A 432 -4.52 -17.41 0.65
CA VAL A 432 -5.78 -17.47 -0.08
C VAL A 432 -6.36 -18.88 -0.07
N VAL A 433 -7.65 -18.95 0.22
CA VAL A 433 -8.50 -20.12 0.01
C VAL A 433 -9.34 -19.88 -1.23
N TYR A 434 -9.25 -20.80 -2.19
CA TYR A 434 -10.07 -20.78 -3.40
C TYR A 434 -11.28 -21.69 -3.25
N ILE A 435 -12.41 -21.23 -3.75
CA ILE A 435 -13.67 -21.96 -3.72
C ILE A 435 -14.23 -22.02 -5.14
N ILE A 436 -14.62 -23.22 -5.56
CA ILE A 436 -15.15 -23.52 -6.88
C ILE A 436 -16.53 -24.15 -6.67
N ALA A 437 -17.55 -23.62 -7.34
CA ALA A 437 -18.92 -24.02 -7.05
C ALA A 437 -19.77 -24.17 -8.33
N ASP A 438 -20.60 -25.21 -8.33
CA ASP A 438 -21.60 -25.50 -9.36
C ASP A 438 -22.93 -24.80 -9.01
N MET A 439 -22.88 -23.48 -8.83
CA MET A 439 -24.03 -22.66 -8.46
C MET A 439 -23.85 -21.21 -8.93
N PRO A 440 -24.93 -20.39 -8.98
CA PRO A 440 -24.83 -18.98 -9.30
C PRO A 440 -23.98 -18.17 -8.30
N PRO A 441 -23.34 -17.07 -8.73
CA PRO A 441 -22.57 -16.18 -7.85
C PRO A 441 -23.33 -15.70 -6.60
N SER A 442 -24.63 -15.43 -6.73
CA SER A 442 -25.48 -14.98 -5.62
C SER A 442 -25.62 -16.03 -4.51
N GLN A 443 -25.67 -17.32 -4.86
CA GLN A 443 -25.74 -18.40 -3.87
C GLN A 443 -24.39 -18.59 -3.18
N LEU A 444 -23.28 -18.55 -3.93
CA LEU A 444 -21.95 -18.63 -3.32
C LEU A 444 -21.69 -17.44 -2.38
N LYS A 445 -22.12 -16.23 -2.75
CA LYS A 445 -22.09 -15.06 -1.87
C LYS A 445 -22.80 -15.34 -0.55
N GLN A 446 -24.03 -15.88 -0.59
CA GLN A 446 -24.79 -16.19 0.63
C GLN A 446 -24.10 -17.22 1.52
N ILE A 447 -23.46 -18.24 0.93
CA ILE A 447 -22.65 -19.22 1.69
C ILE A 447 -21.53 -18.50 2.44
N LEU A 448 -20.80 -17.60 1.77
CA LEU A 448 -19.70 -16.85 2.36
C LEU A 448 -20.17 -15.86 3.42
N GLN A 449 -21.29 -15.17 3.21
CA GLN A 449 -21.85 -14.26 4.20
C GLN A 449 -22.27 -14.99 5.49
N ASN A 450 -22.79 -16.21 5.35
CA ASN A 450 -23.21 -17.06 6.48
C ASN A 450 -22.06 -17.87 7.11
N ALA A 451 -20.88 -17.88 6.48
CA ALA A 451 -19.73 -18.63 6.95
C ALA A 451 -19.38 -18.28 8.40
N ASP A 452 -18.93 -19.29 9.14
CA ASP A 452 -18.59 -19.11 10.56
C ASP A 452 -17.08 -18.96 10.73
N PHE A 453 -16.66 -17.72 10.95
CA PHE A 453 -15.26 -17.38 11.21
C PHE A 453 -14.98 -17.49 12.70
N GLN A 454 -13.96 -18.28 13.01
CA GLN A 454 -13.44 -18.49 14.35
C GLN A 454 -11.99 -18.01 14.37
N LEU A 455 -11.80 -16.69 14.49
CA LEU A 455 -10.47 -16.08 14.53
C LEU A 455 -9.94 -16.05 15.96
N LYS A 456 -8.62 -15.89 16.13
CA LYS A 456 -7.99 -15.62 17.43
C LYS A 456 -8.54 -14.33 18.03
N ASN A 457 -8.47 -13.23 17.28
CA ASN A 457 -9.06 -11.95 17.66
C ASN A 457 -10.22 -11.59 16.71
N GLU A 458 -11.43 -11.54 17.25
CA GLU A 458 -12.64 -11.16 16.49
C GLU A 458 -13.08 -9.72 16.77
N ILE A 459 -12.51 -9.12 17.81
CA ILE A 459 -12.69 -7.73 18.17
C ILE A 459 -11.31 -7.09 18.28
N LYS A 460 -11.09 -6.02 17.52
CA LYS A 460 -9.91 -5.18 17.72
C LYS A 460 -10.17 -4.28 18.94
N VAL A 461 -9.18 -4.19 19.82
CA VAL A 461 -9.22 -3.35 21.03
C VAL A 461 -8.14 -2.30 20.88
N THR A 462 -8.45 -1.02 21.08
CA THR A 462 -7.51 0.08 21.01
C THR A 462 -7.78 1.04 22.17
N ALA A 463 -6.81 1.20 23.07
CA ALA A 463 -6.89 2.20 24.11
C ALA A 463 -6.67 3.60 23.52
N LEU A 464 -7.49 4.56 23.92
CA LEU A 464 -7.35 5.95 23.47
C LEU A 464 -6.58 6.77 24.52
N SER A 465 -5.96 7.85 24.07
CA SER A 465 -5.36 8.83 24.99
C SER A 465 -6.40 9.46 25.91
N LEU A 466 -5.98 9.82 27.13
CA LEU A 466 -6.83 10.55 28.06
C LEU A 466 -7.07 11.96 27.53
N SER A 467 -8.32 12.41 27.62
CA SER A 467 -8.82 13.67 27.07
C SER A 467 -8.49 14.90 27.92
N GLY A 468 -7.41 14.86 28.69
CA GLY A 468 -6.97 15.91 29.63
C GLY A 468 -6.20 15.34 30.81
N PRO A 469 -5.87 16.17 31.82
CA PRO A 469 -5.21 15.73 33.04
C PRO A 469 -5.98 14.60 33.74
N VAL A 470 -5.23 13.73 34.41
CA VAL A 470 -5.80 12.68 35.26
C VAL A 470 -6.47 13.33 36.46
N VAL A 471 -7.79 13.22 36.53
CA VAL A 471 -8.63 13.72 37.62
C VAL A 471 -9.75 12.74 37.91
N LYS A 472 -10.37 12.83 39.09
CA LYS A 472 -11.57 12.06 39.40
C LYS A 472 -12.69 12.35 38.38
N GLY A 473 -13.35 11.32 37.90
CA GLY A 473 -14.41 11.39 36.89
C GLY A 473 -13.91 11.35 35.43
N ARG A 474 -12.61 11.60 35.18
CA ARG A 474 -12.00 11.37 33.85
C ARG A 474 -12.13 9.88 33.49
N THR A 475 -12.31 9.58 32.21
CA THR A 475 -12.47 8.19 31.74
C THR A 475 -11.21 7.66 31.08
N ILE A 476 -10.94 6.38 31.27
CA ILE A 476 -10.11 5.58 30.37
C ILE A 476 -11.05 5.11 29.25
N ASP A 477 -10.82 5.60 28.02
CA ASP A 477 -11.63 5.27 26.86
C ASP A 477 -10.96 4.16 26.04
N ILE A 478 -11.71 3.10 25.71
CA ILE A 478 -11.25 1.99 24.88
C ILE A 478 -12.19 1.84 23.70
N LYS A 479 -11.63 1.95 22.49
CA LYS A 479 -12.32 1.64 21.24
C LYS A 479 -12.31 0.13 21.02
N ILE A 480 -13.48 -0.46 20.83
CA ILE A 480 -13.65 -1.83 20.35
C ILE A 480 -14.23 -1.82 18.95
N GLU A 481 -13.77 -2.72 18.08
CA GLU A 481 -14.20 -2.81 16.69
C GLU A 481 -14.43 -4.28 16.29
N ASN A 482 -15.60 -4.59 15.74
CA ASN A 482 -15.88 -5.94 15.26
C ASN A 482 -15.23 -6.18 13.90
N VAL A 483 -14.27 -7.09 13.83
CA VAL A 483 -13.53 -7.37 12.59
C VAL A 483 -14.11 -8.54 11.80
N VAL A 484 -15.11 -9.27 12.28
CA VAL A 484 -15.71 -10.42 11.57
C VAL A 484 -17.06 -10.10 10.93
N ASN A 485 -17.60 -11.03 10.15
CA ASN A 485 -18.83 -10.90 9.34
C ASN A 485 -20.13 -11.04 10.13
N LYS A 486 -20.07 -11.36 11.42
CA LYS A 486 -21.26 -11.59 12.26
C LYS A 486 -21.23 -10.67 13.49
N PRO A 487 -22.38 -10.24 14.00
CA PRO A 487 -22.44 -9.46 15.23
C PRO A 487 -21.74 -10.15 16.40
N ARG A 488 -21.22 -9.34 17.33
CA ARG A 488 -20.53 -9.82 18.53
C ARG A 488 -21.06 -9.14 19.79
N SER A 489 -21.09 -9.92 20.86
CA SER A 489 -21.42 -9.47 22.21
C SER A 489 -20.36 -9.99 23.16
N GLY A 490 -20.10 -9.26 24.23
CA GLY A 490 -19.07 -9.62 25.18
C GLY A 490 -18.96 -8.66 26.34
N THR A 491 -17.87 -8.82 27.09
CA THR A 491 -17.55 -7.99 28.25
C THR A 491 -16.08 -7.60 28.19
N LEU A 492 -15.82 -6.30 28.22
CA LEU A 492 -14.48 -5.75 28.33
C LEU A 492 -14.20 -5.42 29.79
N ALA A 493 -13.16 -6.02 30.34
CA ALA A 493 -12.64 -5.69 31.66
C ALA A 493 -11.23 -5.09 31.56
N ILE A 494 -10.90 -4.16 32.46
CA ILE A 494 -9.57 -3.58 32.55
C ILE A 494 -8.99 -3.64 33.96
N ALA A 495 -7.69 -3.90 34.03
CA ALA A 495 -6.91 -3.54 35.21
C ALA A 495 -6.42 -2.09 35.03
N PRO A 496 -6.79 -1.17 35.94
CA PRO A 496 -6.33 0.21 35.85
C PRO A 496 -4.83 0.31 36.15
N PRO A 497 -4.22 1.47 35.88
CA PRO A 497 -2.83 1.74 36.25
C PRO A 497 -2.58 1.55 37.76
N LYS A 498 -1.34 1.25 38.12
CA LYS A 498 -0.95 1.08 39.53
C LYS A 498 -1.33 2.32 40.34
N GLY A 499 -2.02 2.11 41.47
CA GLY A 499 -2.49 3.19 42.35
C GLY A 499 -3.80 3.84 41.92
N TRP A 500 -4.43 3.38 40.83
CA TRP A 500 -5.71 3.88 40.37
C TRP A 500 -6.86 2.95 40.79
N THR A 501 -8.03 3.55 41.01
CA THR A 501 -9.30 2.83 41.15
C THR A 501 -10.32 3.40 40.17
N LEU A 502 -11.20 2.53 39.69
CA LEU A 502 -12.25 2.86 38.73
C LEU A 502 -13.61 2.56 39.37
N SER A 503 -14.62 3.35 39.04
CA SER A 503 -16.00 3.11 39.52
C SER A 503 -16.57 1.80 38.98
N GLN A 504 -16.16 1.44 37.77
CA GLN A 504 -16.43 0.16 37.14
C GLN A 504 -15.15 -0.34 36.46
N LYS A 505 -14.89 -1.64 36.53
CA LYS A 505 -13.73 -2.28 35.89
C LYS A 505 -14.12 -3.21 34.75
N SER A 506 -15.41 -3.36 34.49
CA SER A 506 -15.96 -4.29 33.52
C SER A 506 -17.26 -3.74 32.95
N ILE A 507 -17.38 -3.70 31.62
CA ILE A 507 -18.55 -3.19 30.91
C ILE A 507 -18.90 -4.15 29.77
N SER A 508 -20.18 -4.52 29.67
CA SER A 508 -20.70 -5.37 28.60
C SER A 508 -21.11 -4.57 27.37
N PHE A 509 -21.00 -5.20 26.21
CA PHE A 509 -21.52 -4.70 24.95
C PHE A 509 -22.29 -5.81 24.23
N GLU A 510 -23.31 -5.41 23.47
CA GLU A 510 -24.18 -6.34 22.77
C GLU A 510 -24.32 -5.91 21.30
N ASN A 511 -24.44 -6.91 20.43
CA ASN A 511 -24.83 -6.75 19.04
C ASN A 511 -23.96 -5.75 18.24
N LEU A 512 -22.65 -5.72 18.51
CA LEU A 512 -21.68 -4.93 17.76
C LEU A 512 -21.61 -5.46 16.32
N GLN A 513 -22.14 -4.70 15.35
CA GLN A 513 -22.25 -5.10 13.95
C GLN A 513 -20.87 -5.23 13.27
N PRO A 514 -20.75 -6.00 12.17
CA PRO A 514 -19.52 -6.05 11.38
C PRO A 514 -19.00 -4.66 11.02
N GLY A 515 -17.74 -4.37 11.34
CA GLY A 515 -17.10 -3.06 11.12
C GLY A 515 -17.54 -1.96 12.08
N GLU A 516 -18.50 -2.21 12.97
CA GLU A 516 -18.94 -1.22 13.95
C GLU A 516 -17.87 -1.00 15.01
N GLN A 517 -17.67 0.28 15.34
CA GLN A 517 -16.77 0.73 16.39
C GLN A 517 -17.57 1.30 17.56
N LYS A 518 -17.15 1.00 18.78
CA LYS A 518 -17.77 1.53 20.00
C LYS A 518 -16.70 1.92 21.01
N ILE A 519 -16.89 3.06 21.66
CA ILE A 519 -16.04 3.48 22.79
C ILE A 519 -16.69 2.99 24.09
N ILE A 520 -15.90 2.29 24.91
CA ILE A 520 -16.24 1.90 26.27
C ILE A 520 -15.39 2.74 27.22
N SER A 521 -16.05 3.43 28.15
CA SER A 521 -15.41 4.39 29.05
C SER A 521 -15.44 3.93 30.49
N PHE A 522 -14.29 3.93 31.16
CA PHE A 522 -14.13 3.53 32.55
C PHE A 522 -13.79 4.75 33.44
N PRO A 523 -14.72 5.26 34.26
CA PRO A 523 -14.47 6.45 35.07
C PRO A 523 -13.47 6.20 36.22
N ILE A 524 -12.55 7.15 36.39
CA ILE A 524 -11.50 7.15 37.43
C ILE A 524 -12.07 7.67 38.75
N GLU A 525 -11.89 6.91 39.82
CA GLU A 525 -12.31 7.29 41.19
C GLU A 525 -11.15 7.82 42.02
N SER A 526 -10.01 7.12 41.96
CA SER A 526 -8.75 7.55 42.54
C SER A 526 -7.61 7.30 41.57
N PHE A 527 -6.53 8.06 41.69
CA PHE A 527 -5.41 7.98 40.76
C PHE A 527 -4.10 8.39 41.43
N ALA A 528 -3.00 7.99 40.79
CA ALA A 528 -1.67 8.49 41.05
C ALA A 528 -1.13 9.10 39.75
N VAL A 529 -0.62 10.33 39.82
CA VAL A 529 0.00 10.99 38.68
C VAL A 529 1.38 10.38 38.42
N ASN A 530 1.74 10.27 37.14
CA ASN A 530 3.08 9.88 36.71
C ASN A 530 3.72 11.09 36.01
N ASN A 531 4.93 11.47 36.44
CA ASN A 531 5.68 12.58 35.85
C ASN A 531 6.02 12.37 34.37
N ASP A 532 6.10 11.12 33.91
CA ASP A 532 6.34 10.79 32.51
C ASP A 532 5.06 10.68 31.68
N ASN A 533 3.90 10.95 32.30
CA ASN A 533 2.57 10.88 31.68
C ASN A 533 2.29 9.54 30.99
N ASN A 534 2.82 8.45 31.54
CA ASN A 534 2.69 7.11 30.99
C ASN A 534 2.00 6.19 31.99
N TYR A 535 0.88 5.61 31.57
CA TYR A 535 0.03 4.80 32.44
C TYR A 535 -0.25 3.46 31.76
N GLU A 536 0.21 2.38 32.38
CA GLU A 536 -0.03 1.03 31.87
C GLU A 536 -1.41 0.55 32.27
N ILE A 537 -2.14 0.00 31.31
CA ILE A 537 -3.40 -0.70 31.53
C ILE A 537 -3.31 -2.10 30.93
N SER A 538 -4.00 -3.05 31.53
CA SER A 538 -4.24 -4.35 30.90
C SER A 538 -5.72 -4.56 30.67
N TYR A 539 -6.06 -5.29 29.62
CA TYR A 539 -7.43 -5.62 29.29
C TYR A 539 -7.64 -7.13 29.20
N SER A 540 -8.88 -7.53 29.46
CA SER A 540 -9.40 -8.87 29.23
C SER A 540 -10.78 -8.74 28.58
N LEU A 541 -10.90 -9.25 27.36
CA LEU A 541 -12.12 -9.21 26.57
C LEU A 541 -12.69 -10.61 26.41
N SER A 542 -13.84 -10.85 27.03
CA SER A 542 -14.61 -12.09 26.88
C SER A 542 -15.65 -11.92 25.78
N VAL A 543 -15.51 -12.64 24.67
CA VAL A 543 -16.50 -12.66 23.58
C VAL A 543 -17.41 -13.87 23.76
N LYS A 544 -18.73 -13.67 23.67
CA LYS A 544 -19.72 -14.74 23.83
C LYS A 544 -19.47 -15.84 22.79
N GLY A 545 -19.35 -17.10 23.25
CA GLY A 545 -19.07 -18.25 22.39
C GLY A 545 -17.58 -18.59 22.22
N LYS A 546 -16.66 -17.79 22.77
CA LYS A 546 -15.23 -18.12 22.86
C LYS A 546 -14.91 -18.75 24.22
N SER A 547 -14.03 -19.74 24.20
CA SER A 547 -13.58 -20.45 25.42
C SER A 547 -12.56 -19.67 26.23
N SER A 548 -11.86 -18.71 25.62
CA SER A 548 -10.77 -17.98 26.24
C SER A 548 -10.89 -16.48 25.93
N PRO A 549 -10.61 -15.59 26.90
CA PRO A 549 -10.62 -14.17 26.66
C PRO A 549 -9.41 -13.75 25.83
N GLN A 550 -9.59 -12.69 25.03
CA GLN A 550 -8.49 -11.95 24.42
C GLN A 550 -7.89 -11.01 25.48
N THR A 551 -6.57 -11.01 25.65
CA THR A 551 -5.89 -10.16 26.62
C THR A 551 -4.79 -9.35 25.98
N GLY A 552 -4.42 -8.24 26.61
CA GLY A 552 -3.28 -7.43 26.18
C GLY A 552 -3.03 -6.25 27.11
N ASN A 553 -1.98 -5.50 26.81
CA ASN A 553 -1.56 -4.34 27.60
C ASN A 553 -1.43 -3.12 26.68
N TRP A 554 -1.70 -1.94 27.23
CA TRP A 554 -1.53 -0.66 26.56
C TRP A 554 -0.84 0.33 27.47
N LYS A 555 -0.16 1.30 26.86
CA LYS A 555 0.29 2.52 27.51
C LYS A 555 -0.61 3.66 27.07
N ILE A 556 -1.32 4.27 28.00
CA ILE A 556 -2.11 5.47 27.75
C ILE A 556 -1.40 6.69 28.30
N GLN A 557 -1.60 7.82 27.64
CA GLN A 557 -1.04 9.11 28.04
C GLN A 557 -2.14 10.18 27.99
N SER A 558 -1.99 11.23 28.78
CA SER A 558 -2.82 12.44 28.63
C SER A 558 -2.37 13.20 27.40
N ALA A 559 -3.21 13.26 26.37
CA ALA A 559 -2.94 13.96 25.12
C ALA A 559 -3.96 15.08 24.95
N TYR A 560 -3.58 16.30 25.35
CA TYR A 560 -4.47 17.45 25.33
C TYR A 560 -3.71 18.75 25.11
N ALA A 561 -4.43 19.78 24.67
CA ALA A 561 -3.96 21.13 24.45
C ALA A 561 -4.86 22.11 25.23
N PRO A 562 -4.39 22.65 26.36
CA PRO A 562 -5.15 23.67 27.09
C PRO A 562 -5.12 25.00 26.36
N LYS A 563 -6.14 25.82 26.58
CA LYS A 563 -6.14 27.21 26.15
C LYS A 563 -5.19 28.03 27.02
N LYS A 564 -4.05 28.39 26.45
CA LYS A 564 -2.97 29.12 27.12
C LYS A 564 -2.12 29.84 26.09
N THR A 565 -1.81 31.09 26.36
CA THR A 565 -0.82 31.86 25.60
C THR A 565 0.57 31.52 26.10
N ILE A 566 1.46 31.19 25.17
CA ILE A 566 2.86 30.83 25.42
C ILE A 566 3.76 31.91 24.81
N THR A 567 4.84 32.24 25.50
CA THR A 567 5.92 33.09 24.99
C THR A 567 6.98 32.21 24.35
N VAL A 568 7.10 32.28 23.02
CA VAL A 568 8.13 31.54 22.28
C VAL A 568 9.48 32.25 22.41
N ASP A 569 10.30 31.85 23.38
CA ASP A 569 11.61 32.44 23.69
C ASP A 569 12.74 31.41 23.88
N GLY A 570 12.42 30.12 23.84
CA GLY A 570 13.31 28.99 24.02
C GLY A 570 13.38 28.49 25.46
N ASN A 571 12.51 28.99 26.36
CA ASN A 571 12.43 28.63 27.77
C ASN A 571 11.06 28.01 28.09
N LEU A 572 11.07 26.78 28.60
CA LEU A 572 9.85 26.02 28.84
C LEU A 572 9.14 26.32 30.18
N GLN A 573 9.42 27.47 30.80
CA GLN A 573 8.87 27.81 32.12
C GLN A 573 7.34 28.01 32.08
N ASP A 574 6.82 28.69 31.06
CA ASP A 574 5.39 28.88 30.87
C ASP A 574 4.65 27.60 30.44
N TRP A 575 5.39 26.55 30.06
CA TRP A 575 4.88 25.21 29.81
C TRP A 575 4.81 24.31 31.06
N SER A 576 5.13 24.81 32.26
CA SER A 576 5.32 23.98 33.46
C SER A 576 4.08 23.19 33.90
N ASP A 577 2.88 23.69 33.58
CA ASP A 577 1.58 23.09 33.87
C ASP A 577 0.97 22.34 32.68
N VAL A 578 1.60 22.41 31.50
CA VAL A 578 1.19 21.68 30.30
C VAL A 578 1.84 20.31 30.32
N ILE A 579 1.01 19.26 30.32
CA ILE A 579 1.48 17.87 30.38
C ILE A 579 2.04 17.47 29.01
N ALA A 580 3.25 16.92 29.00
CA ALA A 580 3.85 16.39 27.78
C ALA A 580 3.37 14.98 27.48
N THR A 581 3.13 14.68 26.21
CA THR A 581 3.21 13.30 25.72
C THR A 581 4.67 12.92 25.53
N SER A 582 5.00 11.63 25.66
CA SER A 582 6.38 11.15 25.61
C SER A 582 6.58 9.93 24.71
N MET A 583 7.80 9.76 24.22
CA MET A 583 8.30 8.56 23.51
C MET A 583 9.68 8.16 24.01
N GLY A 584 10.12 6.94 23.68
CA GLY A 584 11.51 6.50 23.91
C GLY A 584 11.88 6.50 25.39
N ASN A 585 10.97 6.03 26.25
CA ASN A 585 11.11 6.05 27.71
C ASN A 585 11.35 7.47 28.27
N GLY A 586 10.69 8.47 27.70
CA GLY A 586 10.76 9.86 28.18
C GLY A 586 11.89 10.70 27.56
N ALA A 587 12.69 10.12 26.66
CA ALA A 587 13.74 10.83 25.92
C ALA A 587 13.19 11.93 25.00
N TYR A 588 11.94 11.76 24.55
CA TYR A 588 11.24 12.71 23.71
C TYR A 588 9.98 13.15 24.43
N LYS A 589 9.78 14.46 24.58
CA LYS A 589 8.58 15.04 25.17
C LYS A 589 7.98 16.06 24.22
N PHE A 590 6.66 16.08 24.11
CA PHE A 590 5.93 17.01 23.25
C PHE A 590 4.70 17.56 23.95
N LYS A 591 4.56 18.88 23.93
CA LYS A 591 3.50 19.66 24.55
C LYS A 591 2.79 20.50 23.50
N VAL A 592 1.50 20.70 23.69
CA VAL A 592 0.67 21.54 22.82
C VAL A 592 -0.19 22.44 23.70
N ALA A 593 -0.39 23.68 23.29
CA ALA A 593 -1.32 24.63 23.87
C ALA A 593 -1.92 25.49 22.76
N TRP A 594 -2.99 26.24 23.03
CA TRP A 594 -3.58 27.11 22.01
C TRP A 594 -4.15 28.40 22.61
N ASP A 595 -4.30 29.45 21.80
CA ASP A 595 -5.10 30.63 22.15
C ASP A 595 -5.91 31.10 20.94
N SER A 596 -6.50 32.30 21.00
CA SER A 596 -7.32 32.81 19.89
C SER A 596 -6.56 32.98 18.57
N ASN A 597 -5.23 33.04 18.61
CA ASN A 597 -4.38 33.38 17.48
C ASN A 597 -3.45 32.25 17.06
N ASN A 598 -3.00 31.41 17.99
CA ASN A 598 -1.92 30.46 17.74
C ASN A 598 -2.19 29.07 18.29
N LEU A 599 -1.65 28.09 17.58
CA LEU A 599 -1.35 26.75 18.07
C LEU A 599 0.10 26.72 18.51
N TYR A 600 0.35 26.59 19.81
CA TYR A 600 1.68 26.50 20.37
C TYR A 600 2.13 25.04 20.45
N PHE A 601 3.42 24.81 20.26
CA PHE A 601 4.05 23.53 20.50
C PHE A 601 5.40 23.70 21.17
N ALA A 602 5.77 22.72 21.99
CA ALA A 602 7.12 22.58 22.51
C ALA A 602 7.54 21.12 22.52
N ALA A 603 8.79 20.86 22.15
CA ALA A 603 9.38 19.53 22.25
C ALA A 603 10.74 19.58 22.95
N GLU A 604 10.98 18.61 23.84
CA GLU A 604 12.27 18.35 24.45
C GLU A 604 12.81 17.03 23.91
N ILE A 605 13.90 17.09 23.15
CA ILE A 605 14.46 15.97 22.40
C ILE A 605 15.86 15.69 22.90
N ALA A 606 16.06 14.54 23.54
CA ALA A 606 17.40 14.06 23.92
C ALA A 606 18.05 13.34 22.72
N ASP A 607 19.06 13.97 22.12
CA ASP A 607 19.92 13.39 21.07
C ASP A 607 21.38 13.88 21.22
N ASP A 608 22.29 12.91 21.24
CA ASP A 608 23.73 13.13 21.36
C ASP A 608 24.36 13.73 20.09
N LYS A 609 23.77 13.53 18.90
CA LYS A 609 24.27 14.16 17.66
C LYS A 609 23.13 14.85 16.92
N HIS A 610 23.20 16.18 16.91
CA HIS A 610 22.27 16.99 16.14
C HIS A 610 22.77 17.20 14.72
N ALA A 611 22.02 16.72 13.73
CA ALA A 611 22.30 16.99 12.32
C ALA A 611 21.47 18.19 11.84
N PRO A 612 22.05 19.40 11.64
CA PRO A 612 21.32 20.55 11.12
C PRO A 612 20.73 20.29 9.75
N PHE A 613 19.58 20.90 9.53
CA PHE A 613 19.04 21.12 8.20
C PHE A 613 19.84 22.22 7.47
N PRO A 614 20.02 22.15 6.15
CA PRO A 614 20.53 23.28 5.37
C PRO A 614 19.49 24.41 5.34
N PRO A 615 19.86 25.70 5.44
CA PRO A 615 18.90 26.81 5.33
C PRO A 615 18.20 26.76 3.98
N PHE A 616 16.89 27.00 3.94
CA PHE A 616 16.13 26.92 2.69
C PHE A 616 16.64 27.90 1.62
N ASP A 617 16.93 27.37 0.44
CA ASP A 617 17.07 28.12 -0.81
C ASP A 617 16.11 27.52 -1.86
N PRO A 618 15.17 28.30 -2.42
CA PRO A 618 14.22 27.83 -3.43
C PRO A 618 14.88 27.65 -4.81
N SER A 619 16.11 27.15 -4.87
CA SER A 619 16.83 26.81 -6.10
C SER A 619 16.82 25.31 -6.33
N PHE A 620 16.78 24.88 -7.60
CA PHE A 620 16.89 23.46 -7.93
C PHE A 620 18.27 22.89 -7.54
N ALA A 621 19.32 23.71 -7.58
CA ALA A 621 20.65 23.32 -7.12
C ALA A 621 20.66 22.98 -5.62
N TRP A 622 20.03 23.83 -4.80
CA TRP A 622 19.86 23.56 -3.37
C TRP A 622 19.01 22.31 -3.13
N PHE A 623 17.90 22.16 -3.86
CA PHE A 623 17.07 20.95 -3.78
C PHE A 623 17.88 19.68 -4.07
N ARG A 624 18.70 19.70 -5.13
CA ARG A 624 19.57 18.59 -5.54
C ARG A 624 20.62 18.24 -4.50
N GLU A 625 21.24 19.25 -3.90
CA GLU A 625 22.25 19.07 -2.86
C GLU A 625 21.66 18.50 -1.57
N ASN A 626 20.46 18.96 -1.20
CA ASN A 626 19.90 18.75 0.14
C ASN A 626 18.75 17.74 0.20
N ARG A 627 18.18 17.34 -0.94
CA ARG A 627 17.16 16.28 -1.09
C ARG A 627 15.88 16.52 -0.27
N VAL A 628 15.48 17.78 -0.12
CA VAL A 628 14.30 18.17 0.66
C VAL A 628 13.03 18.02 -0.18
N ASP A 629 12.72 16.79 -0.56
CA ASP A 629 11.48 16.41 -1.27
C ASP A 629 10.48 15.70 -0.36
N GLY A 630 10.77 15.65 0.94
CA GLY A 630 10.06 14.78 1.87
C GLY A 630 10.19 13.31 1.51
N ALA A 631 11.06 12.89 0.59
CA ALA A 631 11.31 11.50 0.17
C ALA A 631 12.49 10.86 0.89
N LYS A 632 13.62 11.60 0.95
CA LYS A 632 14.90 11.05 1.44
C LYS A 632 15.76 12.04 2.24
N GLY A 633 15.60 13.35 2.05
CA GLY A 633 16.46 14.35 2.71
C GLY A 633 16.26 14.50 4.20
N ASP A 634 15.05 14.25 4.70
CA ASP A 634 14.72 14.50 6.11
C ASP A 634 15.16 13.38 7.06
N ASP A 635 15.50 12.21 6.50
CA ASP A 635 15.72 10.97 7.28
C ASP A 635 16.98 10.99 8.12
N ASN A 636 17.96 11.83 7.75
CA ASN A 636 19.25 11.96 8.41
C ASN A 636 19.43 13.32 9.13
N THR A 637 18.38 14.13 9.18
CA THR A 637 18.41 15.46 9.81
C THR A 637 17.47 15.52 10.99
N ASP A 638 17.85 16.24 12.02
CA ASP A 638 17.02 16.37 13.21
C ASP A 638 15.83 17.29 12.95
N GLY A 639 14.68 16.93 13.52
CA GLY A 639 13.55 17.85 13.57
C GLY A 639 12.26 17.21 14.06
N LEU A 640 11.23 18.04 14.14
CA LEU A 640 9.94 17.72 14.73
C LEU A 640 8.84 17.87 13.69
N PHE A 641 8.11 16.78 13.44
CA PHE A 641 6.94 16.77 12.56
C PHE A 641 5.67 16.79 13.40
N ILE A 642 4.69 17.59 12.97
CA ILE A 642 3.38 17.74 13.61
C ILE A 642 2.31 17.55 12.55
N ASN A 643 1.46 16.53 12.75
CA ASN A 643 0.33 16.21 11.88
C ASN A 643 -0.98 16.50 12.58
N ILE A 644 -1.91 17.12 11.84
CA ILE A 644 -3.23 17.47 12.34
C ILE A 644 -4.26 17.09 11.28
N ASP A 645 -5.26 16.33 11.70
CA ASP A 645 -6.51 16.11 10.96
C ASP A 645 -7.65 16.75 11.75
N CYS A 646 -8.22 17.77 11.11
CA CYS A 646 -9.23 18.67 11.68
C CYS A 646 -10.26 19.13 10.64
N THR A 647 -10.09 18.73 9.39
CA THR A 647 -10.88 19.15 8.23
C THR A 647 -11.89 18.07 7.94
N LYS A 648 -13.16 18.37 8.23
CA LYS A 648 -14.22 17.43 7.90
C LYS A 648 -14.24 17.10 6.41
N ASN A 649 -13.95 18.04 5.50
CA ASN A 649 -14.02 17.83 4.05
C ASN A 649 -12.71 18.24 3.36
N ASN A 650 -11.67 17.42 3.51
CA ASN A 650 -10.40 17.68 2.81
C ASN A 650 -10.60 17.45 1.28
N PRO A 651 -10.38 18.47 0.43
CA PRO A 651 -10.55 18.34 -1.02
C PRO A 651 -9.49 17.45 -1.69
N ASP A 652 -8.40 17.15 -0.99
CA ASP A 652 -7.32 16.28 -1.46
C ASP A 652 -7.52 14.81 -1.02
N ASP A 653 -8.48 14.52 -0.15
CA ASP A 653 -8.93 13.16 0.11
C ASP A 653 -9.92 12.71 -0.98
N LEU A 654 -9.35 12.21 -2.08
CA LEU A 654 -10.09 11.84 -3.27
C LEU A 654 -10.95 10.57 -3.12
N LEU A 655 -10.76 9.81 -2.03
CA LEU A 655 -11.46 8.55 -1.79
C LEU A 655 -12.52 8.68 -0.69
N LYS A 656 -12.70 9.88 -0.13
CA LYS A 656 -13.75 10.13 0.84
C LYS A 656 -15.12 9.71 0.32
N GLY A 657 -15.86 8.99 1.16
CA GLY A 657 -17.21 8.48 0.83
C GLY A 657 -17.21 7.15 0.08
N HIS A 658 -16.05 6.58 -0.24
CA HIS A 658 -15.96 5.22 -0.75
C HIS A 658 -16.45 4.20 0.29
N VAL A 659 -17.09 3.11 -0.13
CA VAL A 659 -17.64 2.10 0.81
C VAL A 659 -16.56 1.44 1.68
N LEU A 660 -15.34 1.36 1.17
CA LEU A 660 -14.16 0.85 1.89
C LEU A 660 -13.35 1.95 2.58
N TYR A 661 -13.90 3.16 2.75
CA TYR A 661 -13.16 4.30 3.29
C TYR A 661 -12.54 3.99 4.66
N GLU A 662 -13.36 3.58 5.63
CA GLU A 662 -12.89 3.23 6.98
C GLU A 662 -12.12 1.91 7.04
N LYS A 663 -12.30 1.02 6.06
CA LYS A 663 -11.57 -0.24 5.99
C LYS A 663 -10.12 -0.01 5.59
N ALA A 664 -9.87 0.74 4.51
CA ALA A 664 -8.58 0.72 3.83
C ALA A 664 -8.10 2.06 3.25
N LEU A 665 -8.95 3.08 3.13
CA LEU A 665 -8.66 4.24 2.27
C LEU A 665 -8.54 5.56 3.02
N ALA A 666 -8.92 5.58 4.30
CA ALA A 666 -9.03 6.82 5.04
C ALA A 666 -7.72 7.61 5.12
N ALA A 667 -7.85 8.89 4.84
CA ALA A 667 -6.82 9.91 4.89
C ALA A 667 -7.01 10.75 6.16
N ASP A 668 -6.05 10.71 7.08
CA ASP A 668 -6.15 11.44 8.36
C ASP A 668 -5.01 12.43 8.56
N VAL A 669 -4.53 13.06 7.49
CA VAL A 669 -3.56 14.15 7.63
C VAL A 669 -3.97 15.28 6.69
N ASP A 670 -4.49 16.35 7.26
CA ASP A 670 -4.82 17.57 6.51
C ASP A 670 -3.63 18.53 6.46
N TYR A 671 -2.99 18.72 7.60
CA TYR A 671 -1.88 19.62 7.80
C TYR A 671 -0.68 18.84 8.34
N GLU A 672 0.49 19.11 7.75
CA GLU A 672 1.78 18.58 8.20
C GLU A 672 2.77 19.73 8.28
N PHE A 673 3.35 19.92 9.46
CA PHE A 673 4.36 20.91 9.73
C PHE A 673 5.67 20.26 10.14
N PHE A 674 6.79 20.89 9.78
CA PHE A 674 8.13 20.47 10.16
C PHE A 674 8.85 21.65 10.80
N ALA A 675 9.24 21.50 12.06
CA ALA A 675 10.10 22.43 12.77
C ALA A 675 11.53 21.91 12.72
N SER A 676 12.43 22.69 12.14
CA SER A 676 13.82 22.30 11.94
C SER A 676 14.80 23.32 12.52
N TYR A 677 15.95 22.80 12.88
CA TYR A 677 17.15 23.57 13.16
C TYR A 677 18.00 23.59 11.91
N SER A 678 18.25 24.79 11.36
CA SER A 678 19.11 24.93 10.19
C SER A 678 20.51 25.45 10.51
N THR A 679 21.44 25.19 9.59
CA THR A 679 22.85 25.56 9.70
C THR A 679 22.99 27.05 10.01
N GLY A 680 23.93 27.38 10.90
CA GLY A 680 24.09 28.75 11.41
C GLY A 680 23.17 29.10 12.59
N ASN A 681 22.60 28.10 13.27
CA ASN A 681 21.69 28.26 14.40
C ASN A 681 20.36 28.95 14.08
N ASN A 682 19.84 28.75 12.87
CA ASN A 682 18.58 29.32 12.45
C ASN A 682 17.42 28.37 12.80
N SER A 683 16.29 28.96 13.20
CA SER A 683 15.06 28.23 13.50
C SER A 683 14.12 28.36 12.31
N GLU A 684 13.64 27.25 11.75
CA GLU A 684 12.74 27.28 10.60
C GLU A 684 11.49 26.45 10.85
N LEU A 685 10.38 26.91 10.28
CA LEU A 685 9.10 26.22 10.29
C LEU A 685 8.65 26.03 8.85
N TRP A 686 8.15 24.85 8.56
CA TRP A 686 7.80 24.42 7.21
C TRP A 686 6.39 23.85 7.17
N ARG A 687 5.70 24.05 6.05
CA ARG A 687 4.40 23.46 5.73
C ARG A 687 4.58 22.42 4.62
N TYR A 688 4.48 21.15 4.96
CA TYR A 688 4.55 20.06 4.00
C TYR A 688 3.18 19.73 3.41
N ARG A 689 2.10 19.96 4.17
CA ARG A 689 0.73 19.76 3.69
C ARG A 689 -0.22 20.83 4.17
N ALA A 690 -1.21 21.09 3.33
CA ALA A 690 -2.43 21.80 3.65
C ALA A 690 -3.54 21.37 2.68
N PRO A 691 -4.82 21.46 3.08
CA PRO A 691 -5.96 21.24 2.20
C PRO A 691 -5.88 22.05 0.91
N GLY A 692 -6.16 21.40 -0.22
CA GLY A 692 -6.20 22.00 -1.55
C GLY A 692 -4.83 22.12 -2.23
N THR A 693 -3.79 21.47 -1.71
CA THR A 693 -2.45 21.48 -2.30
C THR A 693 -2.13 20.20 -3.08
N ASN A 694 -3.02 19.21 -3.07
CA ASN A 694 -2.84 17.89 -3.68
C ASN A 694 -1.61 17.14 -3.15
N HIS A 695 -1.22 17.43 -1.90
CA HIS A 695 -0.07 16.82 -1.20
C HIS A 695 1.26 16.88 -1.96
N GLN A 696 1.50 17.92 -2.76
CA GLN A 696 2.71 18.05 -3.60
C GLN A 696 3.99 18.33 -2.80
N GLY A 697 5.05 17.54 -2.99
CA GLY A 697 6.34 17.73 -2.31
C GLY A 697 7.52 18.33 -3.12
N TYR A 698 7.46 18.37 -4.46
CA TYR A 698 8.64 18.69 -5.31
C TYR A 698 8.79 20.19 -5.67
N TYR A 699 9.25 21.01 -4.72
CA TYR A 699 9.60 22.42 -4.94
C TYR A 699 11.11 22.63 -5.10
N PRO A 700 11.56 23.63 -5.89
CA PRO A 700 10.79 24.66 -6.61
C PRO A 700 10.28 24.23 -8.00
N THR A 701 10.43 22.95 -8.38
CA THR A 701 10.12 22.47 -9.75
C THR A 701 8.62 22.34 -10.08
N ASN A 702 7.76 22.52 -9.08
CA ASN A 702 6.31 22.61 -9.24
C ASN A 702 5.84 24.06 -9.07
N ALA A 703 4.74 24.40 -9.74
CA ALA A 703 4.04 25.67 -9.54
C ALA A 703 3.79 26.00 -8.06
N THR A 704 3.96 27.27 -7.68
CA THR A 704 3.61 27.77 -6.35
C THR A 704 2.11 27.61 -6.09
N LEU A 705 1.75 27.13 -4.90
CA LEU A 705 0.37 26.91 -4.48
C LEU A 705 -0.11 27.98 -3.49
N ASN A 706 -1.42 27.97 -3.22
CA ASN A 706 -2.02 28.75 -2.15
C ASN A 706 -2.82 27.81 -1.21
N PRO A 707 -2.43 27.66 0.07
CA PRO A 707 -1.25 28.29 0.68
C PRO A 707 0.07 27.76 0.07
N PRO A 708 1.17 28.53 0.13
CA PRO A 708 2.47 28.03 -0.30
C PRO A 708 2.92 26.89 0.63
N LEU A 709 3.52 25.86 0.06
CA LEU A 709 4.20 24.80 0.80
C LEU A 709 5.68 25.16 1.02
N MET A 710 6.39 24.35 1.80
CA MET A 710 7.78 24.54 2.24
C MET A 710 7.92 25.61 3.34
N LYS A 711 9.01 26.38 3.36
CA LYS A 711 9.34 27.33 4.42
C LYS A 711 8.22 28.35 4.62
N MET A 712 7.75 28.43 5.87
CA MET A 712 6.75 29.38 6.32
C MET A 712 7.40 30.71 6.72
N LYS A 713 6.61 31.79 6.67
CA LYS A 713 6.94 33.10 7.25
C LYS A 713 6.85 33.04 8.77
N ALA A 714 7.87 32.47 9.39
CA ALA A 714 8.02 32.31 10.82
C ALA A 714 9.47 32.63 11.24
N SER A 715 9.62 33.34 12.36
CA SER A 715 10.92 33.71 12.92
C SER A 715 10.87 33.70 14.44
N PRO A 716 12.01 33.79 15.15
CA PRO A 716 12.03 33.91 16.60
C PRO A 716 11.25 35.12 17.14
N SER A 717 11.31 36.26 16.45
CA SER A 717 10.52 37.46 16.81
C SER A 717 9.04 37.36 16.40
N GLY A 718 8.74 36.45 15.49
CA GLY A 718 7.42 36.19 14.94
C GLY A 718 7.14 36.92 13.63
N GLU A 719 6.37 36.26 12.79
CA GLU A 719 5.92 36.72 11.46
C GLU A 719 4.46 36.32 11.21
N SER A 720 3.97 36.48 9.98
CA SER A 720 2.56 36.28 9.62
C SER A 720 2.06 34.84 9.77
N GLU A 721 2.94 33.85 9.68
CA GLU A 721 2.56 32.43 9.73
C GLU A 721 2.98 31.74 11.03
N GLY A 722 3.83 32.37 11.86
CA GLY A 722 4.17 31.81 13.16
C GLY A 722 5.42 32.37 13.82
N LYS A 723 5.82 31.67 14.88
CA LYS A 723 7.08 31.86 15.62
C LYS A 723 7.78 30.52 15.77
N ILE A 724 9.11 30.52 15.78
CA ILE A 724 9.89 29.31 16.04
C ILE A 724 11.22 29.69 16.68
N LYS A 725 11.56 28.99 17.76
CA LYS A 725 12.80 29.14 18.50
C LYS A 725 13.37 27.77 18.80
N PHE A 726 14.65 27.64 18.47
CA PHE A 726 15.48 26.51 18.83
C PHE A 726 16.43 26.90 19.95
N THR A 727 16.57 26.03 20.94
CA THR A 727 17.66 26.10 21.93
C THR A 727 18.26 24.71 22.13
N ARG A 728 19.57 24.62 22.30
CA ARG A 728 20.28 23.37 22.58
C ARG A 728 21.22 23.55 23.75
N SER A 729 21.19 22.60 24.67
CA SER A 729 22.11 22.53 25.81
C SER A 729 22.54 21.07 26.01
N GLY A 730 23.83 20.80 25.83
CA GLY A 730 24.37 19.43 25.84
C GLY A 730 23.72 18.57 24.75
N ASN A 731 23.15 17.43 25.15
CA ASN A 731 22.42 16.52 24.28
C ASN A 731 20.91 16.79 24.23
N LYS A 732 20.43 17.87 24.85
CA LYS A 732 19.02 18.22 24.86
C LYS A 732 18.74 19.36 23.90
N THR A 733 17.80 19.12 23.01
CA THR A 733 17.24 20.13 22.11
C THR A 733 15.85 20.53 22.58
N ILE A 734 15.55 21.82 22.51
CA ILE A 734 14.20 22.35 22.64
C ILE A 734 13.78 22.95 21.29
N TYR A 735 12.65 22.47 20.79
CA TYR A 735 11.91 23.12 19.72
C TYR A 735 10.70 23.81 20.36
N GLU A 736 10.58 25.11 20.24
CA GLU A 736 9.43 25.86 20.75
C GLU A 736 8.87 26.75 19.65
N GLY A 737 7.57 26.67 19.39
CA GLY A 737 6.96 27.42 18.31
C GLY A 737 5.49 27.71 18.48
N ALA A 738 5.00 28.56 17.59
CA ALA A 738 3.62 28.94 17.45
C ALA A 738 3.26 28.92 15.96
N ILE A 739 2.31 28.10 15.56
CA ILE A 739 1.69 28.15 14.23
C ILE A 739 0.49 29.08 14.31
N SER A 740 0.42 30.10 13.43
CA SER A 740 -0.76 30.96 13.41
C SER A 740 -2.00 30.15 13.04
N LEU A 741 -3.08 30.26 13.81
CA LEU A 741 -4.35 29.61 13.48
C LEU A 741 -4.95 30.15 12.17
N ASN A 742 -4.50 31.30 11.66
CA ASN A 742 -4.87 31.75 10.31
C ASN A 742 -4.37 30.82 9.21
N THR A 743 -3.32 30.03 9.47
CA THR A 743 -2.81 29.02 8.53
C THR A 743 -3.49 27.66 8.68
N ILE A 744 -4.39 27.51 9.67
CA ILE A 744 -5.20 26.31 9.93
C ILE A 744 -6.66 26.74 10.16
N PRO A 745 -7.32 27.35 9.15
CA PRO A 745 -8.63 27.99 9.33
C PRO A 745 -9.72 27.06 9.88
N GLU A 746 -9.68 25.76 9.54
CA GLU A 746 -10.64 24.76 10.04
C GLU A 746 -10.51 24.56 11.55
N LEU A 747 -9.27 24.35 12.03
CA LEU A 747 -8.99 24.24 13.46
C LEU A 747 -9.37 25.54 14.18
N LYS A 748 -9.00 26.70 13.62
CA LYS A 748 -9.36 28.01 14.18
C LYS A 748 -10.86 28.14 14.38
N SER A 749 -11.63 27.76 13.37
CA SER A 749 -13.09 27.82 13.39
C SER A 749 -13.66 26.96 14.52
N GLU A 750 -13.22 25.71 14.67
CA GLU A 750 -13.71 24.84 15.75
C GLU A 750 -13.30 25.33 17.14
N LEU A 751 -12.04 25.76 17.33
CA LEU A 751 -11.55 26.27 18.62
C LEU A 751 -12.26 27.56 19.04
N SER A 752 -12.60 28.44 18.09
CA SER A 752 -13.30 29.70 18.39
C SER A 752 -14.72 29.52 18.93
N ARG A 753 -15.32 28.34 18.71
CA ARG A 753 -16.69 28.02 19.17
C ARG A 753 -16.73 27.41 20.57
N LEU A 754 -15.59 26.95 21.08
CA LEU A 754 -15.53 26.31 22.39
C LEU A 754 -15.89 27.31 23.49
N LYS A 755 -16.76 26.91 24.40
CA LYS A 755 -17.03 27.59 25.68
C LYS A 755 -16.10 27.04 26.78
N PRO A 756 -15.92 27.78 27.89
CA PRO A 756 -15.14 27.26 29.02
C PRO A 756 -15.63 25.88 29.47
N GLY A 757 -14.71 24.92 29.58
CA GLY A 757 -14.98 23.52 29.93
C GLY A 757 -15.34 22.62 28.75
N GLU A 758 -15.55 23.16 27.54
CA GLU A 758 -15.76 22.36 26.33
C GLU A 758 -14.43 21.85 25.75
N SER A 759 -14.50 20.79 24.95
CA SER A 759 -13.34 20.22 24.27
C SER A 759 -13.65 19.91 22.81
N TYR A 760 -12.70 20.22 21.93
CA TYR A 760 -12.68 19.74 20.54
C TYR A 760 -11.68 18.59 20.41
N PHE A 761 -11.96 17.63 19.53
CA PHE A 761 -11.16 16.42 19.37
C PHE A 761 -10.65 16.24 17.94
N PRO A 762 -9.63 17.00 17.51
CA PRO A 762 -8.92 16.67 16.28
C PRO A 762 -8.05 15.44 16.47
N ASN A 763 -7.66 14.81 15.37
CA ASN A 763 -6.56 13.86 15.40
C ASN A 763 -5.25 14.64 15.31
N LEU A 764 -4.31 14.35 16.22
CA LEU A 764 -2.99 14.97 16.21
C LEU A 764 -1.94 13.89 16.48
N ALA A 765 -0.87 13.91 15.70
CA ALA A 765 0.31 13.07 15.91
C ALA A 765 1.58 13.89 15.75
N TRP A 766 2.67 13.38 16.33
CA TRP A 766 3.99 13.96 16.16
C TRP A 766 5.05 12.87 15.96
N ARG A 767 6.11 13.26 15.26
CA ARG A 767 7.28 12.43 14.98
C ARG A 767 8.55 13.23 15.21
N VAL A 768 9.59 12.54 15.66
CA VAL A 768 10.95 13.09 15.75
C VAL A 768 11.85 12.33 14.79
N ASN A 769 12.73 13.07 14.12
CA ASN A 769 13.91 12.54 13.44
C ASN A 769 15.13 12.90 14.30
N GLY A 770 16.00 11.93 14.60
CA GLY A 770 17.22 12.13 15.41
C GLY A 770 18.40 11.34 14.82
N GLY A 771 19.46 12.04 14.44
CA GLY A 771 20.55 11.60 13.55
C GLY A 771 21.33 10.33 13.92
N ASN A 772 21.09 9.70 15.09
CA ASN A 772 21.52 8.30 15.35
C ASN A 772 20.44 7.36 15.88
N GLN A 773 19.29 7.87 16.35
CA GLN A 773 18.24 7.03 16.97
C GLN A 773 17.08 6.69 16.01
N GLY A 774 17.14 7.21 14.78
CA GLY A 774 16.14 6.98 13.73
C GLY A 774 14.83 7.71 14.00
N LYS A 775 13.83 7.44 13.15
CA LYS A 775 12.49 8.03 13.28
C LYS A 775 11.74 7.42 14.45
N LYS A 776 11.03 8.26 15.23
CA LYS A 776 10.13 7.83 16.30
C LYS A 776 8.76 8.48 16.12
N PHE A 777 7.71 7.67 16.15
CA PHE A 777 6.34 8.08 15.88
C PHE A 777 5.48 7.88 17.12
N TRP A 778 4.76 8.92 17.53
CA TRP A 778 3.96 8.82 18.75
C TRP A 778 2.73 7.95 18.60
N THR A 779 2.20 7.80 17.37
CA THR A 779 1.13 6.84 17.05
C THR A 779 1.55 5.40 17.37
N ILE A 780 2.82 5.05 17.16
CA ILE A 780 3.37 3.73 17.49
C ILE A 780 3.50 3.57 19.01
N GLU A 781 4.12 4.53 19.70
CA GLU A 781 4.33 4.47 21.15
C GLU A 781 3.01 4.47 21.93
N SER A 782 2.03 5.28 21.49
CA SER A 782 0.69 5.30 22.08
C SER A 782 -0.17 4.11 21.66
N GLY A 783 0.30 3.31 20.71
CA GLY A 783 -0.44 2.17 20.18
C GLY A 783 -1.66 2.54 19.32
N GLN A 784 -1.83 3.82 19.01
CA GLN A 784 -2.88 4.36 18.14
C GLN A 784 -2.37 4.44 16.70
N TRP A 785 -2.09 3.28 16.11
CA TRP A 785 -1.60 3.12 14.75
C TRP A 785 -2.49 2.16 13.94
N GLU A 786 -2.86 2.57 12.72
CA GLU A 786 -3.64 1.78 11.76
C GLU A 786 -3.04 1.96 10.36
N GLU A 787 -3.17 0.96 9.49
CA GLU A 787 -2.87 1.18 8.06
C GLU A 787 -3.96 2.06 7.44
N GLY A 788 -3.58 2.90 6.48
CA GLY A 788 -4.53 3.75 5.77
C GLY A 788 -3.91 4.44 4.57
N GLY A 789 -4.64 5.42 4.03
CA GLY A 789 -4.26 6.07 2.78
C GLY A 789 -3.02 6.95 2.90
N TYR A 790 -2.99 7.82 3.91
CA TYR A 790 -1.89 8.74 4.15
C TYR A 790 -1.42 8.71 5.61
N GLY A 791 -0.10 8.83 5.80
CA GLY A 791 0.58 8.98 7.10
C GLY A 791 1.57 10.15 7.05
N PHE A 792 2.66 10.10 7.81
CA PHE A 792 3.74 11.12 7.75
C PHE A 792 4.48 11.11 6.39
N VAL A 793 5.08 12.23 5.97
CA VAL A 793 6.04 12.21 4.83
C VAL A 793 7.30 11.41 5.19
N PRO A 794 7.94 10.61 4.29
CA PRO A 794 7.59 10.41 2.89
C PRO A 794 6.31 9.63 2.62
N GLN A 795 5.54 10.09 1.64
CA GLN A 795 4.35 9.36 1.18
C GLN A 795 4.62 8.29 0.11
N TRP A 796 5.88 7.96 -0.16
CA TRP A 796 6.27 7.00 -1.22
C TRP A 796 5.59 5.63 -1.05
N LEU A 797 5.18 5.29 0.17
CA LEU A 797 4.54 4.03 0.53
C LEU A 797 3.25 4.23 1.37
N SER A 798 2.38 5.19 1.04
CA SER A 798 1.11 5.44 1.76
C SER A 798 1.25 5.60 3.30
N GLY A 799 0.14 5.59 4.06
CA GLY A 799 0.13 5.43 5.52
C GLY A 799 0.48 4.03 6.03
N GLY A 800 1.59 3.44 5.60
CA GLY A 800 2.11 2.18 6.14
C GLY A 800 2.50 2.29 7.63
N LEU A 801 2.34 1.20 8.39
CA LEU A 801 2.56 1.19 9.85
C LEU A 801 3.99 1.57 10.27
N ALA A 802 4.99 1.17 9.48
CA ALA A 802 6.40 1.53 9.72
C ALA A 802 6.64 3.05 9.69
N ASN A 803 5.79 3.80 9.01
CA ASN A 803 5.84 5.26 8.92
C ASN A 803 4.82 5.95 9.85
N GLY A 804 4.42 5.27 10.92
CA GLY A 804 3.48 5.77 11.93
C GLY A 804 2.00 5.54 11.60
N GLY A 805 1.68 4.96 10.43
CA GLY A 805 0.31 4.66 10.04
C GLY A 805 -0.57 5.90 9.81
N ARG A 806 -1.87 5.66 9.69
CA ARG A 806 -2.97 6.64 9.73
C ARG A 806 -2.97 7.35 11.09
N VAL A 807 -3.12 8.67 11.09
CA VAL A 807 -3.15 9.50 12.31
C VAL A 807 -4.54 9.41 12.94
N ILE A 808 -4.76 8.38 13.74
CA ILE A 808 -6.04 8.15 14.45
C ILE A 808 -6.00 8.60 15.92
N SER A 809 -4.92 9.27 16.32
CA SER A 809 -4.66 9.57 17.71
C SER A 809 -5.43 10.80 18.18
N ARG A 810 -6.30 10.57 19.15
CA ARG A 810 -7.25 11.57 19.66
C ARG A 810 -6.58 12.51 20.65
N TRP A 811 -6.63 13.82 20.38
CA TRP A 811 -6.22 14.87 21.33
C TRP A 811 -7.41 15.70 21.77
N ALA A 812 -7.40 16.18 23.02
CA ALA A 812 -8.42 17.11 23.51
C ALA A 812 -7.93 18.55 23.51
N PHE A 813 -8.53 19.43 22.72
CA PHE A 813 -8.29 20.87 22.77
C PHE A 813 -9.33 21.51 23.68
N ILE A 814 -8.91 22.02 24.84
CA ILE A 814 -9.79 22.41 25.95
C ILE A 814 -9.77 23.93 26.09
N ASN A 815 -10.94 24.57 26.22
CA ASN A 815 -11.09 26.00 26.58
C ASN A 815 -11.29 26.17 28.08
#